data_AF-A0A3A4RP83-F1
#
_entry.id   AF-A0A3A4RP83-F1
#
_cell.length_a   1.000
_cell.length_b   1.000
_cell.length_c   1.000
_cell.angle_alpha   90.00
_cell.angle_beta   90.00
_cell.angle_gamma   90.00
#
_symmetry.space_group_name_H-M   'P 1'
#
loop_
_entity.id
_entity.type
_entity.pdbx_description
1 polymer ?
#
loop_
_entity_poly.entity_id
_entity_poly.type
_entity_poly.pdbx_seq_one_letter_code
_entity_poly.pdbx_strand_id
1 'polypeptide(L)'
;MDLRIGVYICHCGINIAGKVRVEEVAAYASTLNDVVVARDYKFMCSDPGQDMIEKDIHEFNLNRVVVASCSPRLHEKTFRDVCRRSGLNPYLFQMASLREQVSWVTVDKDAATHKGKILVGAAVNRVSYHERLETREVKVHPDVMVIGGGIAGMQASLDIADSGLHVYLVEKQPTIGGHMLQFDKTFPTLDCAACIGTPKMVSVGQHPHISLLSYSEVVKLEGFIGNYTVTVKRRPRYIMEKKCTGCGTCTDVCPVTRRSEWDEGLGLRKAIYRQFPQAVPITFLIDKQKRPPCNTACPAGVNVQGYIQLIKAGKYEEAVRLIMERIPLPGVLGRVCPHPCEAECRRREVDAPIAIRDLKRFAADQVDWERFPLPVIQDREEKVAVIGSGPAGLTVAWNLRRLGYPVCIFEQLPVLGGMLRVGIPDYRLPPDVLDREIRYLLRTGIEVQTRKTFGRDFTLKSLSEDGFKAVFLGFGAHEGLKLRIPGEDAPEGVMDAIELLRDVNLGVKKSFGSKVIVIGGGNVAIDAARVLKRSGAKQVRLVYRRSRVEMPAYEDEVREAEEEGVQLMFQIMPVLILVQENRVVGLECLKTEMVATGDSGRPRPRPIAGSEFILPCDAVVPAIGQNTAAPWADTVPGLQWTTRQTIVVEKETQQTAIPHVFSGGDAVSGPSTVVEAIASGHRAAAAMHRFLRGKAADDKAETSFPDPAGCEDWRPVPSDLEKEERAVPVFSDPHIRSLTFDEIDPGFSTEDAVREAGRCLNCGGCCECMECVRVCETGAIDHRMPEEFLSIPVGSIITATGFDLFDSRPITQYGFGRYPNVFSSLEFERLNNATGPTGGLIRMRDDHGNFTDPPQSVAIVHCVGSRDDHYHEYCSRVCCMAALKYGHLIHDRLGHQVRVYDFYIDMRCFGKNYESFFRRCQEEGICFTRGKPAEIQYQNGGSDSGKLMVIGEDTLLGMPYRIPVDMVVLCAAMEARKDAGDVARILGISQGRDGFFLEEHPKLGPLSTSTDGIFLAGACQSPKDIPDTVAQASGAAAKSLSLATRGKVEIPSTISRIDPELCAGCRTCIGLCPYTAIDFDERRGVSVVNAALCKGCGSCAAGCPSGAAQVRHFRKRQIFAECHGILDGLKGEAYGCV
;
A
#
# COMPACT_ATOMS: atom_id res chain seq x y z
N MET A 1 -27.60 -9.22 -59.20
CA MET A 1 -28.37 -10.39 -58.73
C MET A 1 -29.58 -9.84 -58.00
N ASP A 2 -30.77 -10.29 -58.37
CA ASP A 2 -32.00 -9.93 -57.67
C ASP A 2 -31.96 -10.51 -56.25
N LEU A 3 -32.48 -9.78 -55.26
CA LEU A 3 -32.53 -10.23 -53.88
C LEU A 3 -33.51 -11.40 -53.74
N ARG A 4 -33.10 -12.46 -53.03
CA ARG A 4 -33.90 -13.67 -52.82
C ARG A 4 -33.71 -14.11 -51.38
N ILE A 5 -34.68 -13.77 -50.53
CA ILE A 5 -34.62 -13.91 -49.08
C ILE A 5 -35.47 -15.10 -48.63
N GLY A 6 -34.88 -16.01 -47.85
CA GLY A 6 -35.63 -17.05 -47.12
C GLY A 6 -35.83 -16.65 -45.67
N VAL A 7 -37.07 -16.75 -45.16
CA VAL A 7 -37.42 -16.37 -43.78
C VAL A 7 -37.95 -17.57 -43.00
N TYR A 8 -37.37 -17.86 -41.84
CA TYR A 8 -37.70 -19.04 -41.05
C TYR A 8 -38.09 -18.69 -39.62
N ILE A 9 -39.30 -19.09 -39.20
CA ILE A 9 -39.87 -18.73 -37.90
C ILE A 9 -39.88 -19.97 -37.00
N CYS A 10 -39.13 -19.92 -35.91
CA CYS A 10 -39.02 -21.04 -34.99
C CYS A 10 -40.16 -21.03 -33.96
N HIS A 11 -40.73 -22.19 -33.66
CA HIS A 11 -41.69 -22.33 -32.54
C HIS A 11 -40.98 -22.45 -31.19
N CYS A 12 -39.79 -23.07 -31.20
CA CYS A 12 -39.00 -23.41 -30.02
C CYS A 12 -39.81 -24.25 -29.01
N GLY A 13 -40.53 -25.24 -29.53
CA GLY A 13 -41.58 -25.94 -28.79
C GLY A 13 -42.73 -24.99 -28.50
N ILE A 14 -42.97 -24.69 -27.22
CA ILE A 14 -43.96 -23.68 -26.80
C ILE A 14 -43.33 -22.35 -26.38
N ASN A 15 -41.99 -22.24 -26.39
CA ASN A 15 -41.32 -21.04 -25.88
C ASN A 15 -41.63 -19.80 -26.72
N ILE A 16 -41.73 -19.93 -28.05
CA ILE A 16 -42.16 -18.84 -28.94
C ILE A 16 -43.63 -19.03 -29.29
N ALA A 17 -44.01 -20.20 -29.81
CA ALA A 17 -45.38 -20.47 -30.28
C ALA A 17 -46.47 -20.37 -29.18
N GLY A 18 -46.11 -20.47 -27.90
CA GLY A 18 -47.05 -20.29 -26.80
C GLY A 18 -47.57 -18.84 -26.66
N LYS A 19 -46.80 -17.86 -27.14
CA LYS A 19 -47.12 -16.42 -27.04
C LYS A 19 -47.17 -15.69 -28.39
N VAL A 20 -46.42 -16.16 -29.38
CA VAL A 20 -46.37 -15.60 -30.74
C VAL A 20 -47.09 -16.56 -31.69
N ARG A 21 -48.06 -16.07 -32.47
CA ARG A 21 -48.71 -16.86 -33.53
C ARG A 21 -47.76 -16.97 -34.73
N VAL A 22 -46.82 -17.92 -34.63
CA VAL A 22 -45.72 -18.12 -35.57
C VAL A 22 -46.16 -18.31 -37.02
N GLU A 23 -47.29 -18.99 -37.26
CA GLU A 23 -47.89 -19.15 -38.58
C GLU A 23 -48.31 -17.79 -39.18
N GLU A 24 -48.90 -16.89 -38.37
CA GLU A 24 -49.23 -15.54 -38.84
C GLU A 24 -47.98 -14.69 -39.12
N VAL A 25 -46.90 -14.89 -38.35
CA VAL A 25 -45.63 -14.20 -38.58
C VAL A 25 -44.99 -14.70 -39.88
N ALA A 26 -45.04 -16.02 -40.16
CA ALA A 26 -44.58 -16.60 -41.41
C ALA A 26 -45.41 -16.12 -42.62
N ALA A 27 -46.74 -16.10 -42.47
CA ALA A 27 -47.65 -15.56 -43.48
C ALA A 27 -47.36 -14.07 -43.76
N TYR A 28 -47.17 -13.26 -42.72
CA TYR A 28 -46.74 -11.86 -42.87
C TYR A 28 -45.37 -11.76 -43.56
N ALA A 29 -44.39 -12.57 -43.18
CA ALA A 29 -43.06 -12.53 -43.78
C ALA A 29 -43.10 -12.81 -45.30
N SER A 30 -44.02 -13.67 -45.74
CA SER A 30 -44.20 -14.00 -47.16
C SER A 30 -44.71 -12.83 -48.02
N THR A 31 -45.28 -11.77 -47.42
CA THR A 31 -45.75 -10.59 -48.15
C THR A 31 -44.70 -9.49 -48.26
N LEU A 32 -43.53 -9.66 -47.64
CA LEU A 32 -42.44 -8.69 -47.65
C LEU A 32 -41.64 -8.76 -48.96
N ASN A 33 -41.14 -7.60 -49.40
CA ASN A 33 -40.35 -7.50 -50.63
C ASN A 33 -39.14 -8.43 -50.62
N ASP A 34 -38.85 -9.03 -51.77
CA ASP A 34 -37.72 -9.94 -52.02
C ASP A 34 -37.74 -11.27 -51.22
N VAL A 35 -38.77 -11.51 -50.39
CA VAL A 35 -38.97 -12.80 -49.70
C VAL A 35 -39.55 -13.81 -50.68
N VAL A 36 -38.79 -14.87 -50.98
CA VAL A 36 -39.19 -15.90 -51.95
C VAL A 36 -39.72 -17.17 -51.28
N VAL A 37 -39.37 -17.38 -50.00
CA VAL A 37 -39.87 -18.49 -49.19
C VAL A 37 -39.94 -18.05 -47.72
N ALA A 38 -41.08 -18.34 -47.08
CA ALA A 38 -41.25 -18.14 -45.65
C ALA A 38 -41.84 -19.42 -45.04
N ARG A 39 -41.23 -19.94 -43.98
CA ARG A 39 -41.66 -21.18 -43.31
C ARG A 39 -41.60 -21.04 -41.81
N ASP A 40 -42.43 -21.78 -41.11
CA ASP A 40 -42.31 -22.00 -39.67
C ASP A 40 -42.03 -23.48 -39.37
N TYR A 41 -41.25 -23.72 -38.31
CA TYR A 41 -40.93 -25.08 -37.87
C TYR A 41 -40.68 -25.16 -36.37
N LYS A 42 -40.90 -26.34 -35.80
CA LYS A 42 -40.85 -26.57 -34.34
C LYS A 42 -39.51 -26.17 -33.73
N PHE A 43 -38.40 -26.62 -34.32
CA PHE A 43 -37.04 -26.36 -33.84
C PHE A 43 -36.11 -26.07 -35.00
N MET A 44 -35.98 -24.79 -35.38
CA MET A 44 -35.10 -24.41 -36.51
C MET A 44 -33.64 -24.82 -36.30
N CYS A 45 -33.16 -24.90 -35.06
CA CYS A 45 -31.78 -25.30 -34.75
C CYS A 45 -31.56 -26.83 -34.76
N SER A 46 -32.60 -27.65 -34.88
CA SER A 46 -32.46 -29.11 -35.04
C SER A 46 -32.07 -29.48 -36.47
N ASP A 47 -31.53 -30.69 -36.69
CA ASP A 47 -31.10 -31.13 -38.02
C ASP A 47 -32.19 -30.96 -39.10
N PRO A 48 -33.47 -31.36 -38.89
CA PRO A 48 -34.51 -31.12 -39.89
C PRO A 48 -34.77 -29.64 -40.20
N GLY A 49 -34.64 -28.77 -39.19
CA GLY A 49 -34.80 -27.33 -39.36
C GLY A 49 -33.63 -26.71 -40.12
N GLN A 50 -32.41 -27.21 -39.88
CA GLN A 50 -31.22 -26.80 -40.59
C GLN A 50 -31.25 -27.29 -42.04
N ASP A 51 -31.52 -28.57 -42.28
CA ASP A 51 -31.63 -29.20 -43.61
C ASP A 51 -32.68 -28.48 -44.49
N MET A 52 -33.77 -28.03 -43.88
CA MET A 52 -34.79 -27.23 -44.56
C MET A 52 -34.22 -25.93 -45.13
N ILE A 53 -33.42 -25.20 -44.34
CA ILE A 53 -32.76 -23.97 -44.80
C ILE A 53 -31.79 -24.31 -45.94
N GLU A 54 -30.97 -25.36 -45.80
CA GLU A 54 -30.01 -25.75 -46.83
C GLU A 54 -30.69 -26.09 -48.16
N LYS A 55 -31.74 -26.92 -48.08
CA LYS A 55 -32.51 -27.33 -49.24
C LYS A 55 -33.11 -26.13 -49.95
N ASP A 56 -33.76 -25.24 -49.19
CA ASP A 56 -34.38 -24.04 -49.75
C ASP A 56 -33.33 -23.08 -50.34
N ILE A 57 -32.13 -22.95 -49.75
CA ILE A 57 -31.02 -22.15 -50.31
C ILE A 57 -30.72 -22.60 -51.75
N HIS A 58 -30.64 -23.90 -51.99
CA HIS A 58 -30.38 -24.46 -53.31
C HIS A 58 -31.61 -24.42 -54.22
N GLU A 59 -32.77 -24.86 -53.73
CA GLU A 59 -34.02 -24.97 -54.51
C GLU A 59 -34.51 -23.61 -55.01
N PHE A 60 -34.47 -22.59 -54.14
CA PHE A 60 -34.94 -21.25 -54.45
C PHE A 60 -33.82 -20.28 -54.83
N ASN A 61 -32.56 -20.73 -54.93
CA ASN A 61 -31.38 -19.89 -55.17
C ASN A 61 -31.33 -18.69 -54.22
N LEU A 62 -31.48 -18.94 -52.92
CA LEU A 62 -31.49 -17.89 -51.91
C LEU A 62 -30.12 -17.23 -51.84
N ASN A 63 -30.11 -15.91 -51.73
CA ASN A 63 -28.89 -15.14 -51.49
C ASN A 63 -28.92 -14.37 -50.18
N ARG A 64 -30.00 -14.47 -49.39
CA ARG A 64 -30.11 -13.96 -48.02
C ARG A 64 -30.97 -14.92 -47.18
N VAL A 65 -30.67 -15.00 -45.89
CA VAL A 65 -31.45 -15.81 -44.94
C VAL A 65 -31.77 -15.01 -43.69
N VAL A 66 -33.03 -15.07 -43.24
CA VAL A 66 -33.48 -14.54 -41.95
C VAL A 66 -34.02 -15.69 -41.11
N VAL A 67 -33.52 -15.83 -39.88
CA VAL A 67 -34.09 -16.78 -38.90
C VAL A 67 -34.64 -16.01 -37.71
N ALA A 68 -35.95 -16.12 -37.48
CA ALA A 68 -36.67 -15.53 -36.37
C ALA A 68 -36.87 -16.58 -35.27
N SER A 69 -36.04 -16.55 -34.24
CA SER A 69 -36.00 -17.60 -33.21
C SER A 69 -35.52 -17.08 -31.85
N CYS A 70 -34.44 -17.64 -31.30
CA CYS A 70 -33.82 -17.20 -30.05
C CYS A 70 -32.81 -16.06 -30.27
N SER A 71 -32.05 -15.73 -29.23
CA SER A 71 -30.99 -14.74 -29.30
C SER A 71 -29.89 -15.12 -30.31
N PRO A 72 -29.34 -14.15 -31.08
CA PRO A 72 -28.13 -14.36 -31.87
C PRO A 72 -26.92 -14.78 -31.02
N ARG A 73 -26.90 -14.44 -29.73
CA ARG A 73 -25.84 -14.90 -28.80
C ARG A 73 -25.81 -16.42 -28.63
N LEU A 74 -26.90 -17.12 -28.97
CA LEU A 74 -27.01 -18.57 -28.83
C LEU A 74 -26.74 -19.30 -30.15
N HIS A 75 -27.48 -18.97 -31.21
CA HIS A 75 -27.51 -19.77 -32.44
C HIS A 75 -27.12 -19.01 -33.72
N GLU A 76 -26.60 -17.78 -33.64
CA GLU A 76 -26.10 -17.10 -34.85
C GLU A 76 -25.00 -17.92 -35.53
N LYS A 77 -24.02 -18.42 -34.78
CA LYS A 77 -22.95 -19.28 -35.31
C LYS A 77 -23.53 -20.54 -35.96
N THR A 78 -24.50 -21.19 -35.32
CA THR A 78 -25.20 -22.37 -35.85
C THR A 78 -25.79 -22.10 -37.24
N PHE A 79 -26.58 -21.03 -37.39
CA PHE A 79 -27.23 -20.73 -38.68
C PHE A 79 -26.26 -20.14 -39.71
N ARG A 80 -25.21 -19.44 -39.27
CA ARG A 80 -24.10 -19.04 -40.15
C ARG A 80 -23.36 -20.25 -40.73
N ASP A 81 -23.20 -21.31 -39.95
CA ASP A 81 -22.60 -22.56 -40.41
C ASP A 81 -23.50 -23.27 -41.43
N VAL A 82 -24.83 -23.22 -41.24
CA VAL A 82 -25.83 -23.68 -42.23
C VAL A 82 -25.65 -22.93 -43.55
N CYS A 83 -25.60 -21.60 -43.51
CA CYS A 83 -25.35 -20.82 -44.73
C CYS A 83 -24.02 -21.22 -45.38
N ARG A 84 -22.94 -21.35 -44.58
CA ARG A 84 -21.60 -21.68 -45.09
C ARG A 84 -21.58 -23.00 -45.86
N ARG A 85 -22.15 -24.07 -45.29
CA ARG A 85 -22.11 -25.41 -45.90
C ARG A 85 -23.03 -25.54 -47.11
N SER A 86 -24.07 -24.71 -47.22
CA SER A 86 -24.88 -24.57 -48.45
C SER A 86 -24.28 -23.61 -49.49
N GLY A 87 -23.06 -23.12 -49.28
CA GLY A 87 -22.37 -22.21 -50.21
C GLY A 87 -22.80 -20.74 -50.13
N LEU A 88 -23.69 -20.38 -49.21
CA LEU A 88 -24.08 -19.01 -48.93
C LEU A 88 -23.09 -18.36 -47.95
N ASN A 89 -22.70 -17.11 -48.21
CA ASN A 89 -21.77 -16.44 -47.30
C ASN A 89 -22.42 -16.22 -45.91
N PRO A 90 -21.72 -16.55 -44.80
CA PRO A 90 -22.27 -16.44 -43.44
C PRO A 90 -22.76 -15.05 -43.04
N TYR A 91 -22.25 -13.99 -43.65
CA TYR A 91 -22.66 -12.62 -43.32
C TYR A 91 -23.87 -12.14 -44.13
N LEU A 92 -24.40 -12.99 -45.02
CA LEU A 92 -25.67 -12.79 -45.72
C LEU A 92 -26.88 -13.36 -44.94
N PHE A 93 -26.66 -13.62 -43.66
CA PHE A 93 -27.64 -14.07 -42.68
C PHE A 93 -27.99 -12.93 -41.70
N GLN A 94 -29.24 -12.90 -41.23
CA GLN A 94 -29.70 -12.03 -40.14
C GLN A 94 -30.61 -12.81 -39.19
N MET A 95 -30.51 -12.54 -37.89
CA MET A 95 -31.35 -13.21 -36.89
C MET A 95 -32.28 -12.21 -36.21
N ALA A 96 -33.53 -12.62 -35.97
CA ALA A 96 -34.51 -11.87 -35.18
C ALA A 96 -34.85 -12.65 -33.90
N SER A 97 -34.67 -12.02 -32.73
CA SER A 97 -34.84 -12.68 -31.43
C SER A 97 -36.29 -12.63 -30.95
N LEU A 98 -37.12 -13.56 -31.42
CA LEU A 98 -38.52 -13.67 -31.00
C LEU A 98 -38.73 -14.32 -29.63
N ARG A 99 -37.72 -14.97 -29.04
CA ARG A 99 -37.85 -15.61 -27.72
C ARG A 99 -37.53 -14.64 -26.59
N GLU A 100 -36.26 -14.30 -26.41
CA GLU A 100 -35.78 -13.50 -25.28
C GLU A 100 -36.30 -12.05 -25.30
N GLN A 101 -36.56 -11.48 -26.49
CA GLN A 101 -37.00 -10.08 -26.64
C GLN A 101 -38.51 -9.93 -26.89
N VAL A 102 -39.25 -11.03 -27.11
CA VAL A 102 -40.69 -10.99 -27.38
C VAL A 102 -41.44 -12.01 -26.53
N SER A 103 -41.39 -13.30 -26.85
CA SER A 103 -42.30 -14.29 -26.25
C SER A 103 -42.14 -14.46 -24.74
N TRP A 104 -40.91 -14.35 -24.19
CA TRP A 104 -40.66 -14.51 -22.76
C TRP A 104 -40.96 -13.25 -21.93
N VAL A 105 -41.09 -12.09 -22.57
CA VAL A 105 -41.21 -10.79 -21.88
C VAL A 105 -42.51 -10.07 -22.20
N THR A 106 -43.27 -10.53 -23.19
CA THR A 106 -44.56 -9.94 -23.58
C THR A 106 -45.69 -10.87 -23.17
N VAL A 107 -46.54 -10.39 -22.25
CA VAL A 107 -47.63 -11.18 -21.66
C VAL A 107 -48.75 -11.42 -22.68
N ASP A 108 -49.14 -10.36 -23.40
CA ASP A 108 -50.23 -10.38 -24.37
C ASP A 108 -49.80 -11.01 -25.71
N LYS A 109 -50.65 -11.90 -26.26
CA LYS A 109 -50.32 -12.67 -27.46
C LYS A 109 -50.42 -11.84 -28.74
N ASP A 110 -51.36 -10.90 -28.80
CA ASP A 110 -51.55 -10.04 -29.96
C ASP A 110 -50.37 -9.08 -30.08
N ALA A 111 -50.00 -8.41 -28.98
CA ALA A 111 -48.82 -7.57 -28.88
C ALA A 111 -47.52 -8.35 -29.18
N ALA A 112 -47.37 -9.57 -28.66
CA ALA A 112 -46.20 -10.41 -28.94
C ALA A 112 -46.13 -10.79 -30.43
N THR A 113 -47.26 -11.15 -31.05
CA THR A 113 -47.32 -11.49 -32.48
C THR A 113 -47.04 -10.28 -33.35
N HIS A 114 -47.63 -9.12 -33.01
CA HIS A 114 -47.40 -7.86 -33.70
C HIS A 114 -45.92 -7.45 -33.62
N LYS A 115 -45.33 -7.44 -32.41
CA LYS A 115 -43.90 -7.19 -32.21
C LYS A 115 -43.03 -8.17 -32.99
N GLY A 116 -43.43 -9.45 -33.05
CA GLY A 116 -42.76 -10.46 -33.86
C GLY A 116 -42.73 -10.13 -35.36
N LYS A 117 -43.86 -9.71 -35.92
CA LYS A 117 -43.96 -9.24 -37.32
C LYS A 117 -43.02 -8.05 -37.57
N ILE A 118 -43.04 -7.05 -36.68
CA ILE A 118 -42.16 -5.86 -36.78
C ILE A 118 -40.68 -6.26 -36.81
N LEU A 119 -40.23 -7.12 -35.88
CA LEU A 119 -38.82 -7.53 -35.83
C LEU A 119 -38.40 -8.35 -37.04
N VAL A 120 -39.29 -9.20 -37.58
CA VAL A 120 -39.02 -9.94 -38.82
C VAL A 120 -38.92 -8.99 -40.01
N GLY A 121 -39.85 -8.02 -40.12
CA GLY A 121 -39.80 -6.99 -41.16
C GLY A 121 -38.51 -6.16 -41.11
N ALA A 122 -38.08 -5.77 -39.91
CA ALA A 122 -36.82 -5.06 -39.69
C ALA A 122 -35.60 -5.91 -40.11
N ALA A 123 -35.58 -7.20 -39.75
CA ALA A 123 -34.51 -8.11 -40.12
C ALA A 123 -34.43 -8.34 -41.64
N VAL A 124 -35.57 -8.48 -42.32
CA VAL A 124 -35.65 -8.59 -43.79
C VAL A 124 -35.10 -7.33 -44.45
N ASN A 125 -35.53 -6.14 -44.02
CA ASN A 125 -35.01 -4.89 -44.56
C ASN A 125 -33.50 -4.74 -44.38
N ARG A 126 -32.98 -5.15 -43.22
CA ARG A 126 -31.54 -5.09 -42.93
C ARG A 126 -30.73 -6.06 -43.78
N VAL A 127 -31.18 -7.32 -43.90
CA VAL A 127 -30.43 -8.38 -44.59
C VAL A 127 -30.27 -8.08 -46.09
N SER A 128 -31.22 -7.35 -46.70
CA SER A 128 -31.13 -6.87 -48.08
C SER A 128 -29.87 -6.06 -48.37
N TYR A 129 -29.35 -5.36 -47.35
CA TYR A 129 -28.12 -4.56 -47.44
C TYR A 129 -26.88 -5.26 -46.90
N HIS A 130 -26.98 -6.52 -46.48
CA HIS A 130 -25.80 -7.28 -46.08
C HIS A 130 -24.87 -7.50 -47.27
N GLU A 131 -23.57 -7.47 -46.98
CA GLU A 131 -22.51 -7.66 -47.95
C GLU A 131 -21.77 -8.96 -47.63
N ARG A 132 -21.16 -9.55 -48.66
CA ARG A 132 -20.28 -10.70 -48.51
C ARG A 132 -19.04 -10.27 -47.73
N LEU A 133 -18.76 -10.93 -46.60
CA LEU A 133 -17.52 -10.72 -45.84
C LEU A 133 -16.76 -12.04 -45.73
N GLU A 134 -15.43 -11.98 -45.82
CA GLU A 134 -14.56 -13.16 -45.69
C GLU A 134 -13.99 -13.19 -44.29
N THR A 135 -14.10 -14.31 -43.58
CA THR A 135 -13.41 -14.52 -42.30
C THR A 135 -11.91 -14.54 -42.53
N ARG A 136 -11.16 -13.99 -41.57
CA ARG A 136 -9.70 -13.98 -41.60
C ARG A 136 -9.15 -14.99 -40.62
N GLU A 137 -8.18 -15.76 -41.05
CA GLU A 137 -7.42 -16.62 -40.16
C GLU A 137 -6.20 -15.88 -39.61
N VAL A 138 -5.99 -15.99 -38.30
CA VAL A 138 -4.74 -15.60 -37.65
C VAL A 138 -4.13 -16.83 -37.00
N LYS A 139 -2.79 -16.85 -36.88
CA LYS A 139 -2.09 -17.87 -36.10
C LYS A 139 -2.40 -17.70 -34.62
N VAL A 140 -2.38 -18.81 -33.89
CA VAL A 140 -2.52 -18.83 -32.43
C VAL A 140 -1.13 -19.01 -31.82
N HIS A 141 -0.79 -18.14 -30.88
CA HIS A 141 0.37 -18.31 -30.01
C HIS A 141 0.13 -19.53 -29.10
N PRO A 142 1.07 -20.48 -28.99
CA PRO A 142 0.82 -21.74 -28.28
C PRO A 142 0.75 -21.57 -26.76
N ASP A 143 1.48 -20.62 -26.19
CA ASP A 143 1.57 -20.45 -24.74
C ASP A 143 0.26 -19.95 -24.13
N VAL A 144 -0.02 -20.38 -22.90
CA VAL A 144 -1.23 -20.03 -22.15
C VAL A 144 -0.86 -19.25 -20.90
N MET A 145 -1.70 -18.29 -20.49
CA MET A 145 -1.60 -17.68 -19.17
C MET A 145 -2.71 -18.17 -18.25
N VAL A 146 -2.36 -18.50 -17.01
CA VAL A 146 -3.31 -18.81 -15.94
C VAL A 146 -3.19 -17.74 -14.85
N ILE A 147 -4.30 -17.12 -14.47
CA ILE A 147 -4.35 -16.03 -13.49
C ILE A 147 -5.00 -16.54 -12.21
N GLY A 148 -4.21 -16.75 -11.17
CA GLY A 148 -4.60 -17.28 -9.86
C GLY A 148 -4.07 -18.70 -9.64
N GLY A 149 -3.18 -18.85 -8.67
CA GLY A 149 -2.50 -20.08 -8.25
C GLY A 149 -3.23 -20.85 -7.16
N GLY A 150 -4.55 -20.75 -7.05
CA GLY A 150 -5.36 -21.67 -6.26
C GLY A 150 -5.41 -23.07 -6.87
N ILE A 151 -6.15 -24.00 -6.28
CA ILE A 151 -6.28 -25.38 -6.80
C ILE A 151 -6.75 -25.43 -8.26
N ALA A 152 -7.62 -24.50 -8.67
CA ALA A 152 -8.07 -24.36 -10.05
C ALA A 152 -6.91 -24.05 -11.01
N GLY A 153 -6.16 -22.97 -10.75
CA GLY A 153 -5.09 -22.58 -11.65
C GLY A 153 -3.88 -23.50 -11.60
N MET A 154 -3.57 -24.10 -10.45
CA MET A 154 -2.56 -25.15 -10.36
C MET A 154 -2.94 -26.35 -11.23
N GLN A 155 -4.19 -26.83 -11.14
CA GLN A 155 -4.65 -27.94 -11.97
C GLN A 155 -4.59 -27.59 -13.47
N ALA A 156 -5.15 -26.44 -13.86
CA ALA A 156 -5.16 -26.02 -15.25
C ALA A 156 -3.74 -25.87 -15.82
N SER A 157 -2.80 -25.35 -15.03
CA SER A 157 -1.40 -25.21 -15.42
C SER A 157 -0.74 -26.56 -15.62
N LEU A 158 -0.95 -27.51 -14.71
CA LEU A 158 -0.42 -28.87 -14.83
C LEU A 158 -0.97 -29.56 -16.09
N ASP A 159 -2.28 -29.54 -16.33
CA ASP A 159 -2.87 -30.21 -17.49
C ASP A 159 -2.35 -29.65 -18.83
N ILE A 160 -2.13 -28.33 -18.91
CA ILE A 160 -1.55 -27.69 -20.10
C ILE A 160 -0.07 -28.06 -20.25
N ALA A 161 0.68 -28.04 -19.15
CA ALA A 161 2.11 -28.28 -19.15
C ALA A 161 2.46 -29.74 -19.43
N ASP A 162 1.68 -30.69 -18.89
CA ASP A 162 1.77 -32.13 -19.15
C ASP A 162 1.42 -32.46 -20.62
N SER A 163 0.65 -31.59 -21.29
CA SER A 163 0.39 -31.66 -22.73
C SER A 163 1.54 -31.12 -23.58
N GLY A 164 2.65 -30.65 -22.96
CA GLY A 164 3.85 -30.17 -23.63
C GLY A 164 3.84 -28.70 -24.05
N LEU A 165 2.83 -27.91 -23.63
CA LEU A 165 2.77 -26.47 -23.91
C LEU A 165 3.28 -25.64 -22.73
N HIS A 166 3.84 -24.48 -23.03
CA HIS A 166 4.30 -23.56 -22.00
C HIS A 166 3.13 -22.79 -21.37
N VAL A 167 3.16 -22.64 -20.04
CA VAL A 167 2.15 -21.89 -19.29
C VAL A 167 2.80 -20.91 -18.31
N TYR A 168 2.30 -19.68 -18.31
CA TYR A 168 2.62 -18.68 -17.30
C TYR A 168 1.55 -18.70 -16.22
N LEU A 169 1.93 -19.07 -14.99
CA LEU A 169 1.02 -19.04 -13.85
C LEU A 169 1.29 -17.78 -13.01
N VAL A 170 0.37 -16.82 -13.06
CA VAL A 170 0.45 -15.56 -12.31
C VAL A 170 -0.32 -15.69 -11.00
N GLU A 171 0.35 -15.49 -9.86
CA GLU A 171 -0.26 -15.54 -8.52
C GLU A 171 0.01 -14.25 -7.75
N LYS A 172 -1.06 -13.61 -7.25
CA LYS A 172 -1.02 -12.33 -6.55
C LYS A 172 -0.31 -12.44 -5.20
N GLN A 173 -0.58 -13.51 -4.46
CA GLN A 173 0.05 -13.80 -3.20
C GLN A 173 1.51 -14.29 -3.38
N PRO A 174 2.32 -14.25 -2.31
CA PRO A 174 3.67 -14.78 -2.33
C PRO A 174 3.80 -16.28 -2.62
N THR A 175 2.71 -17.03 -2.59
CA THR A 175 2.67 -18.48 -2.73
C THR A 175 1.44 -18.90 -3.50
N ILE A 176 1.56 -19.99 -4.24
CA ILE A 176 0.40 -20.74 -4.76
C ILE A 176 -0.24 -21.57 -3.64
N GLY A 177 -1.43 -22.12 -3.90
CA GLY A 177 -2.23 -22.93 -2.98
C GLY A 177 -3.65 -22.39 -2.82
N GLY A 178 -3.78 -21.07 -2.59
CA GLY A 178 -5.06 -20.43 -2.27
C GLY A 178 -5.70 -20.96 -0.98
N HIS A 179 -7.00 -20.72 -0.80
CA HIS A 179 -7.74 -21.10 0.42
C HIS A 179 -7.67 -22.59 0.75
N MET A 180 -7.56 -23.47 -0.24
CA MET A 180 -7.47 -24.91 -0.01
C MET A 180 -6.31 -25.26 0.94
N LEU A 181 -5.19 -24.54 0.86
CA LEU A 181 -4.02 -24.80 1.71
C LEU A 181 -4.11 -24.13 3.09
N GLN A 182 -5.13 -23.29 3.31
CA GLN A 182 -5.48 -22.82 4.66
C GLN A 182 -6.31 -23.86 5.42
N PHE A 183 -7.05 -24.73 4.72
CA PHE A 183 -7.88 -25.76 5.34
C PHE A 183 -7.04 -26.85 6.01
N ASP A 184 -7.57 -27.45 7.08
CA ASP A 184 -6.94 -28.64 7.66
C ASP A 184 -7.24 -29.89 6.82
N LYS A 185 -8.53 -30.12 6.58
CA LYS A 185 -9.07 -31.32 5.92
C LYS A 185 -10.10 -30.93 4.86
N THR A 186 -10.36 -31.82 3.91
CA THR A 186 -11.34 -31.62 2.84
C THR A 186 -12.47 -32.63 2.92
N PHE A 187 -13.73 -32.17 2.89
CA PHE A 187 -14.88 -33.07 2.81
C PHE A 187 -14.99 -33.70 1.40
N PRO A 188 -15.68 -34.83 1.25
CA PRO A 188 -16.27 -35.68 2.29
C PRO A 188 -15.28 -36.73 2.80
N THR A 189 -14.10 -36.85 2.19
CA THR A 189 -13.12 -37.91 2.47
C THR A 189 -12.34 -37.67 3.76
N LEU A 190 -12.29 -36.42 4.23
CA LEU A 190 -11.47 -35.98 5.35
C LEU A 190 -9.96 -36.18 5.10
N ASP A 191 -9.56 -36.14 3.83
CA ASP A 191 -8.14 -36.07 3.48
C ASP A 191 -7.55 -34.75 3.98
N CYS A 192 -6.28 -34.78 4.39
CA CYS A 192 -5.58 -33.55 4.74
C CYS A 192 -5.40 -32.70 3.47
N ALA A 193 -5.79 -31.43 3.53
CA ALA A 193 -5.73 -30.54 2.37
C ALA A 193 -4.29 -30.36 1.86
N ALA A 194 -3.31 -30.31 2.78
CA ALA A 194 -1.89 -30.24 2.43
C ALA A 194 -1.40 -31.54 1.76
N CYS A 195 -1.86 -32.72 2.20
CA CYS A 195 -1.44 -34.00 1.61
C CYS A 195 -1.79 -34.12 0.12
N ILE A 196 -2.89 -33.50 -0.32
CA ILE A 196 -3.29 -33.48 -1.73
C ILE A 196 -2.90 -32.20 -2.47
N GLY A 197 -2.77 -31.07 -1.75
CA GLY A 197 -2.44 -29.76 -2.32
C GLY A 197 -0.93 -29.55 -2.52
N THR A 198 -0.11 -29.86 -1.52
CA THR A 198 1.34 -29.63 -1.56
C THR A 198 2.04 -30.39 -2.69
N PRO A 199 1.71 -31.67 -3.00
CA PRO A 199 2.31 -32.33 -4.16
C PRO A 199 2.03 -31.61 -5.48
N LYS A 200 0.83 -31.04 -5.66
CA LYS A 200 0.50 -30.20 -6.83
C LYS A 200 1.30 -28.89 -6.84
N MET A 201 1.44 -28.24 -5.69
CA MET A 201 2.27 -27.04 -5.58
C MET A 201 3.73 -27.31 -5.98
N VAL A 202 4.31 -28.40 -5.46
CA VAL A 202 5.69 -28.82 -5.81
C VAL A 202 5.80 -29.13 -7.30
N SER A 203 4.84 -29.87 -7.85
CA SER A 203 4.78 -30.19 -9.28
C SER A 203 4.77 -28.91 -10.11
N VAL A 204 3.91 -27.95 -9.77
CA VAL A 204 3.85 -26.64 -10.43
C VAL A 204 5.18 -25.87 -10.33
N GLY A 205 5.79 -25.84 -9.15
CA GLY A 205 7.04 -25.10 -8.91
C GLY A 205 8.28 -25.71 -9.57
N GLN A 206 8.23 -26.99 -9.95
CA GLN A 206 9.36 -27.72 -10.56
C GLN A 206 9.14 -28.06 -12.04
N HIS A 207 7.95 -27.85 -12.58
CA HIS A 207 7.63 -28.26 -13.94
C HIS A 207 8.36 -27.40 -14.99
N PRO A 208 9.06 -28.00 -15.97
CA PRO A 208 9.88 -27.25 -16.93
C PRO A 208 9.07 -26.37 -17.89
N HIS A 209 7.80 -26.71 -18.11
CA HIS A 209 6.89 -25.93 -18.96
C HIS A 209 6.04 -24.91 -18.18
N ILE A 210 6.24 -24.74 -16.86
CA ILE A 210 5.51 -23.76 -16.06
C ILE A 210 6.44 -22.62 -15.62
N SER A 211 6.12 -21.40 -16.06
CA SER A 211 6.71 -20.17 -15.54
C SER A 211 5.85 -19.64 -14.39
N LEU A 212 6.23 -19.96 -13.14
CA LEU A 212 5.53 -19.45 -11.95
C LEU A 212 5.94 -18.00 -11.64
N LEU A 213 5.00 -17.08 -11.83
CA LEU A 213 5.09 -15.67 -11.50
C LEU A 213 4.28 -15.40 -10.23
N SER A 214 4.84 -15.79 -9.09
CA SER A 214 4.26 -15.52 -7.77
C SER A 214 4.56 -14.07 -7.33
N TYR A 215 3.77 -13.55 -6.39
CA TYR A 215 3.79 -12.15 -5.98
C TYR A 215 3.69 -11.17 -7.17
N SER A 216 2.84 -11.54 -8.13
CA SER A 216 2.67 -10.84 -9.41
C SER A 216 1.20 -10.70 -9.78
N GLU A 217 0.85 -9.61 -10.47
CA GLU A 217 -0.52 -9.31 -10.88
C GLU A 217 -0.58 -8.84 -12.33
N VAL A 218 -1.66 -9.18 -13.03
CA VAL A 218 -1.92 -8.69 -14.38
C VAL A 218 -2.45 -7.26 -14.29
N VAL A 219 -1.81 -6.32 -14.98
CA VAL A 219 -2.17 -4.88 -14.94
C VAL A 219 -2.71 -4.36 -16.27
N LYS A 220 -2.42 -5.04 -17.38
CA LYS A 220 -2.89 -4.64 -18.71
C LYS A 220 -3.03 -5.86 -19.62
N LEU A 221 -4.06 -5.86 -20.46
CA LEU A 221 -4.25 -6.84 -21.53
C LEU A 221 -4.45 -6.10 -22.86
N GLU A 222 -3.70 -6.51 -23.87
CA GLU A 222 -3.84 -6.03 -25.25
C GLU A 222 -3.96 -7.21 -26.21
N GLY A 223 -4.51 -6.96 -27.40
CA GLY A 223 -4.62 -7.96 -28.46
C GLY A 223 -5.97 -8.68 -28.52
N PHE A 224 -5.95 -9.91 -29.00
CA PHE A 224 -7.15 -10.67 -29.36
C PHE A 224 -6.92 -12.18 -29.25
N ILE A 225 -7.99 -12.97 -29.37
CA ILE A 225 -7.94 -14.44 -29.35
C ILE A 225 -6.75 -14.97 -30.17
N GLY A 226 -5.91 -15.78 -29.52
CA GLY A 226 -4.71 -16.35 -30.11
C GLY A 226 -3.48 -15.44 -30.09
N ASN A 227 -3.60 -14.14 -29.83
CA ASN A 227 -2.50 -13.17 -29.86
C ASN A 227 -2.71 -12.07 -28.80
N TYR A 228 -2.72 -12.46 -27.53
CA TYR A 228 -2.74 -11.53 -26.41
C TYR A 228 -1.32 -11.11 -26.03
N THR A 229 -1.16 -9.86 -25.61
CA THR A 229 0.03 -9.38 -24.90
C THR A 229 -0.41 -8.92 -23.53
N VAL A 230 0.11 -9.58 -22.50
CA VAL A 230 -0.26 -9.34 -21.11
C VAL A 230 0.89 -8.64 -20.41
N THR A 231 0.60 -7.50 -19.77
CA THR A 231 1.57 -6.85 -18.88
C THR A 231 1.35 -7.36 -17.46
N VAL A 232 2.36 -8.05 -16.92
CA VAL A 232 2.39 -8.56 -15.55
C VAL A 232 3.32 -7.69 -14.71
N LYS A 233 2.78 -7.13 -13.63
CA LYS A 233 3.52 -6.40 -12.62
C LYS A 233 3.98 -7.40 -11.55
N ARG A 234 5.28 -7.57 -11.39
CA ARG A 234 5.89 -8.39 -10.31
C ARG A 234 6.38 -7.47 -9.21
N ARG A 235 5.84 -7.68 -8.00
CA ARG A 235 6.20 -6.90 -6.81
C ARG A 235 7.56 -7.37 -6.28
N PRO A 236 8.40 -6.47 -5.74
CA PRO A 236 9.68 -6.85 -5.19
C PRO A 236 9.48 -7.65 -3.91
N ARG A 237 10.00 -8.88 -3.86
CA ARG A 237 10.11 -9.63 -2.61
C ARG A 237 11.17 -9.05 -1.67
N TYR A 238 12.05 -8.20 -2.21
CA TYR A 238 13.31 -7.78 -1.57
C TYR A 238 14.25 -8.95 -1.23
N ILE A 239 14.03 -10.09 -1.90
CA ILE A 239 14.76 -11.33 -1.71
C ILE A 239 14.96 -11.97 -3.08
N MET A 240 16.21 -12.22 -3.42
CA MET A 240 16.60 -12.91 -4.65
C MET A 240 16.24 -14.38 -4.54
N GLU A 241 15.14 -14.77 -5.18
CA GLU A 241 14.56 -16.12 -5.10
C GLU A 241 15.59 -17.22 -5.39
N LYS A 242 16.44 -17.03 -6.40
CA LYS A 242 17.48 -18.01 -6.80
C LYS A 242 18.61 -18.20 -5.77
N LYS A 243 18.81 -17.25 -4.85
CA LYS A 243 19.84 -17.32 -3.79
C LYS A 243 19.25 -17.68 -2.42
N CYS A 244 17.93 -17.57 -2.27
CA CYS A 244 17.24 -17.85 -1.03
C CYS A 244 17.16 -19.35 -0.81
N THR A 245 17.61 -19.84 0.35
CA THR A 245 17.51 -21.26 0.72
C THR A 245 16.24 -21.59 1.50
N GLY A 246 15.47 -20.57 1.91
CA GLY A 246 14.27 -20.77 2.73
C GLY A 246 14.55 -21.24 4.17
N CYS A 247 15.76 -21.02 4.69
CA CYS A 247 16.22 -21.51 6.01
C CYS A 247 15.51 -20.89 7.22
N GLY A 248 15.08 -19.62 7.14
CA GLY A 248 14.33 -18.95 8.21
C GLY A 248 15.16 -18.13 9.21
N THR A 249 16.50 -18.18 9.20
CA THR A 249 17.34 -17.41 10.17
C THR A 249 17.03 -15.92 10.21
N CYS A 250 16.58 -15.35 9.08
CA CYS A 250 16.18 -13.95 8.99
C CYS A 250 14.92 -13.59 9.81
N THR A 251 14.02 -14.55 10.08
CA THR A 251 12.84 -14.30 10.92
C THR A 251 13.19 -14.18 12.39
N ASP A 252 14.19 -14.95 12.85
CA ASP A 252 14.58 -15.02 14.26
C ASP A 252 15.13 -13.68 14.75
N VAL A 253 15.81 -12.96 13.87
CA VAL A 253 16.37 -11.63 14.19
C VAL A 253 15.40 -10.48 13.97
N CYS A 254 14.27 -10.71 13.30
CA CYS A 254 13.32 -9.65 12.94
C CYS A 254 12.57 -9.14 14.19
N PRO A 255 12.72 -7.85 14.55
CA PRO A 255 12.09 -7.31 15.76
C PRO A 255 10.61 -6.94 15.54
N VAL A 256 10.16 -6.84 14.28
CA VAL A 256 8.78 -6.49 13.96
C VAL A 256 7.90 -7.73 13.96
N THR A 257 6.82 -7.68 14.74
CA THR A 257 5.81 -8.76 14.82
C THR A 257 4.43 -8.20 14.46
N ARG A 258 3.61 -9.03 13.80
CA ARG A 258 2.33 -8.67 13.19
C ARG A 258 1.34 -9.82 13.25
N ARG A 259 0.04 -9.52 13.16
CA ARG A 259 -0.98 -10.53 12.88
C ARG A 259 -0.78 -11.12 11.48
N SER A 260 -0.89 -12.43 11.36
CA SER A 260 -0.72 -13.18 10.12
C SER A 260 -2.02 -13.16 9.32
N GLU A 261 -1.98 -12.64 8.09
CA GLU A 261 -3.11 -12.64 7.17
C GLU A 261 -3.46 -14.07 6.71
N TRP A 262 -2.48 -14.99 6.67
CA TRP A 262 -2.72 -16.40 6.35
C TRP A 262 -3.51 -17.12 7.44
N ASP A 263 -3.32 -16.69 8.69
CA ASP A 263 -3.99 -17.27 9.86
C ASP A 263 -5.22 -16.46 10.27
N GLU A 264 -5.80 -15.67 9.36
CA GLU A 264 -7.00 -14.85 9.61
C GLU A 264 -6.84 -13.92 10.83
N GLY A 265 -5.61 -13.47 11.10
CA GLY A 265 -5.28 -12.59 12.21
C GLY A 265 -5.19 -13.27 13.58
N LEU A 266 -5.32 -14.60 13.65
CA LEU A 266 -5.19 -15.41 14.87
C LEU A 266 -3.72 -15.67 15.26
N GLY A 267 -2.84 -15.79 14.27
CA GLY A 267 -1.41 -16.04 14.45
C GLY A 267 -0.57 -14.77 14.36
N LEU A 268 0.69 -14.87 14.80
CA LEU A 268 1.69 -13.83 14.62
C LEU A 268 2.72 -14.23 13.55
N ARG A 269 3.19 -13.25 12.78
CA ARG A 269 4.31 -13.38 11.83
C ARG A 269 5.28 -12.21 11.95
N LYS A 270 6.44 -12.35 11.31
CA LYS A 270 7.47 -11.30 11.20
C LYS A 270 7.27 -10.45 9.94
N ALA A 271 7.97 -9.31 9.86
CA ALA A 271 7.95 -8.46 8.65
C ALA A 271 8.66 -9.09 7.45
N ILE A 272 9.78 -9.79 7.69
CA ILE A 272 10.32 -10.76 6.74
C ILE A 272 9.67 -12.11 7.04
N TYR A 273 9.04 -12.75 6.06
CA TYR A 273 8.28 -13.97 6.32
C TYR A 273 8.13 -14.84 5.08
N ARG A 274 7.74 -16.09 5.32
CA ARG A 274 7.20 -17.04 4.34
C ARG A 274 5.76 -17.31 4.76
N GLN A 275 4.83 -17.32 3.81
CA GLN A 275 3.39 -17.35 4.10
C GLN A 275 2.98 -18.52 5.02
N PHE A 276 3.52 -19.71 4.75
CA PHE A 276 3.37 -20.91 5.57
C PHE A 276 4.53 -21.89 5.30
N PRO A 277 4.74 -22.96 6.07
CA PRO A 277 5.93 -23.80 5.96
C PRO A 277 6.12 -24.47 4.58
N GLN A 278 5.04 -24.92 3.94
CA GLN A 278 5.06 -25.61 2.64
C GLN A 278 4.81 -24.68 1.45
N ALA A 279 4.97 -23.36 1.63
CA ALA A 279 4.77 -22.37 0.57
C ALA A 279 5.65 -22.64 -0.66
N VAL A 280 5.09 -22.40 -1.85
CA VAL A 280 5.79 -22.52 -3.14
C VAL A 280 5.65 -21.20 -3.91
N PRO A 281 6.75 -20.56 -4.33
CA PRO A 281 8.15 -20.97 -4.14
C PRO A 281 8.59 -20.96 -2.67
N ILE A 282 9.57 -21.81 -2.33
CA ILE A 282 10.15 -21.90 -0.98
C ILE A 282 11.10 -20.70 -0.77
N THR A 283 10.53 -19.50 -0.71
CA THR A 283 11.27 -18.25 -0.52
C THR A 283 10.53 -17.33 0.46
N PHE A 284 11.28 -16.42 1.05
CA PHE A 284 10.76 -15.37 1.90
C PHE A 284 10.38 -14.14 1.05
N LEU A 285 9.73 -13.18 1.69
CA LEU A 285 9.67 -11.78 1.25
C LEU A 285 9.79 -10.83 2.44
N ILE A 286 10.00 -9.54 2.15
CA ILE A 286 9.93 -8.46 3.13
C ILE A 286 8.69 -7.62 2.86
N ASP A 287 7.85 -7.48 3.88
CA ASP A 287 6.69 -6.62 3.87
C ASP A 287 7.11 -5.17 4.13
N LYS A 288 7.12 -4.34 3.08
CA LYS A 288 7.50 -2.92 3.15
C LYS A 288 6.37 -2.02 2.70
N GLN A 289 6.20 -0.92 3.43
CA GLN A 289 5.37 0.22 3.03
C GLN A 289 6.22 1.48 2.87
N LYS A 290 5.58 2.62 2.54
CA LYS A 290 6.25 3.93 2.55
C LYS A 290 7.05 4.14 3.82
N ARG A 291 8.17 4.87 3.70
CA ARG A 291 9.03 5.15 4.85
C ARG A 291 8.22 5.85 5.94
N PRO A 292 8.39 5.47 7.22
CA PRO A 292 7.60 6.05 8.31
C PRO A 292 7.76 7.58 8.38
N PRO A 293 6.71 8.32 8.76
CA PRO A 293 6.77 9.78 8.81
C PRO A 293 7.82 10.29 9.81
N CYS A 294 8.05 9.55 10.91
CA CYS A 294 9.12 9.88 11.86
C CYS A 294 10.54 9.76 11.26
N ASN A 295 10.75 8.87 10.28
CA ASN A 295 12.02 8.75 9.57
C ASN A 295 12.21 9.94 8.61
N THR A 296 11.16 10.32 7.87
CA THR A 296 11.21 11.43 6.90
C THR A 296 11.26 12.80 7.57
N ALA A 297 10.65 12.95 8.75
CA ALA A 297 10.66 14.19 9.52
C ALA A 297 12.00 14.49 10.19
N CYS A 298 12.89 13.50 10.34
CA CYS A 298 14.22 13.74 10.88
C CYS A 298 15.11 14.41 9.83
N PRO A 299 15.65 15.62 10.07
CA PRO A 299 16.53 16.28 9.09
C PRO A 299 17.77 15.45 8.74
N ALA A 300 18.30 14.68 9.68
CA ALA A 300 19.45 13.79 9.45
C ALA A 300 19.08 12.48 8.72
N GLY A 301 17.79 12.17 8.56
CA GLY A 301 17.30 10.96 7.89
C GLY A 301 17.57 9.68 8.69
N VAL A 302 17.58 9.74 10.03
CA VAL A 302 17.79 8.57 10.89
C VAL A 302 16.63 7.58 10.80
N ASN A 303 16.92 6.28 10.87
CA ASN A 303 15.90 5.24 10.87
C ASN A 303 15.24 5.09 12.25
N VAL A 304 14.27 5.96 12.53
CA VAL A 304 13.54 6.03 13.80
C VAL A 304 12.82 4.73 14.12
N GLN A 305 11.97 4.23 13.21
CA GLN A 305 11.24 2.98 13.45
C GLN A 305 12.20 1.81 13.72
N GLY A 306 13.32 1.74 12.98
CA GLY A 306 14.33 0.70 13.13
C GLY A 306 14.89 0.60 14.54
N TYR A 307 15.44 1.69 15.07
CA TYR A 307 16.07 1.63 16.40
C TYR A 307 15.04 1.45 17.52
N ILE A 308 13.83 1.98 17.36
CA ILE A 308 12.74 1.77 18.34
C ILE A 308 12.38 0.28 18.43
N GLN A 309 12.29 -0.42 17.29
CA GLN A 309 12.02 -1.85 17.31
C GLN A 309 13.17 -2.68 17.87
N LEU A 310 14.41 -2.24 17.68
CA LEU A 310 15.58 -2.88 18.30
C LEU A 310 15.58 -2.67 19.83
N ILE A 311 15.23 -1.48 20.32
CA ILE A 311 15.05 -1.22 21.76
C ILE A 311 13.96 -2.10 22.35
N LYS A 312 12.80 -2.20 21.68
CA LYS A 312 11.71 -3.12 22.08
C LYS A 312 12.20 -4.57 22.21
N ALA A 313 13.12 -4.98 21.35
CA ALA A 313 13.69 -6.32 21.33
C ALA A 313 14.90 -6.51 22.28
N GLY A 314 15.28 -5.49 23.07
CA GLY A 314 16.45 -5.55 23.97
C GLY A 314 17.81 -5.46 23.26
N LYS A 315 17.83 -5.08 21.98
CA LYS A 315 19.03 -5.04 21.12
C LYS A 315 19.63 -3.63 21.06
N TYR A 316 20.17 -3.16 22.18
CA TYR A 316 20.59 -1.76 22.34
C TYR A 316 21.84 -1.40 21.53
N GLU A 317 22.82 -2.30 21.44
CA GLU A 317 24.02 -2.06 20.63
C GLU A 317 23.69 -1.95 19.14
N GLU A 318 22.80 -2.79 18.64
CA GLU A 318 22.31 -2.74 17.27
C GLU A 318 21.50 -1.47 17.02
N ALA A 319 20.68 -1.04 17.99
CA ALA A 319 19.94 0.21 17.93
C ALA A 319 20.90 1.41 17.80
N VAL A 320 21.92 1.49 18.65
CA VAL A 320 22.95 2.55 18.59
C VAL A 320 23.72 2.49 17.27
N ARG A 321 24.11 1.30 16.81
CA ARG A 321 24.80 1.13 15.52
C ARG A 321 23.96 1.67 14.36
N LEU A 322 22.65 1.39 14.35
CA LEU A 322 21.72 1.89 13.35
C LEU A 322 21.55 3.42 13.44
N ILE A 323 21.45 3.97 14.65
CA ILE A 323 21.40 5.43 14.84
C ILE A 323 22.68 6.08 14.29
N MET A 324 23.85 5.51 14.59
CA MET A 324 25.16 6.02 14.18
C MET A 324 25.44 5.96 12.67
N GLU A 325 24.61 5.29 11.88
CA GLU A 325 24.64 5.43 10.43
C GLU A 325 24.40 6.88 9.99
N ARG A 326 23.59 7.63 10.75
CA ARG A 326 23.14 9.00 10.47
C ARG A 326 23.36 10.00 11.62
N ILE A 327 23.54 9.56 12.85
CA ILE A 327 23.74 10.46 13.98
C ILE A 327 25.00 10.00 14.72
N PRO A 328 26.16 10.65 14.52
CA PRO A 328 27.40 10.24 15.18
C PRO A 328 27.41 10.49 16.70
N LEU A 329 26.41 11.22 17.22
CA LEU A 329 26.29 11.60 18.63
C LEU A 329 24.89 11.23 19.17
N PRO A 330 24.54 9.93 19.23
CA PRO A 330 23.19 9.47 19.58
C PRO A 330 22.73 9.92 20.98
N GLY A 331 23.61 9.84 21.98
CA GLY A 331 23.38 10.23 23.37
C GLY A 331 23.24 11.74 23.55
N VAL A 332 24.02 12.54 22.81
CA VAL A 332 23.84 14.00 22.75
C VAL A 332 22.46 14.34 22.16
N LEU A 333 22.10 13.78 21.00
CA LEU A 333 20.81 14.04 20.36
C LEU A 333 19.63 13.42 21.12
N GLY A 334 19.88 12.47 22.02
CA GLY A 334 18.90 12.00 22.98
C GLY A 334 18.54 13.03 24.05
N ARG A 335 19.37 14.07 24.24
CA ARG A 335 19.16 15.12 25.25
C ARG A 335 18.72 16.44 24.63
N VAL A 336 19.36 16.85 23.53
CA VAL A 336 19.24 18.23 23.01
C VAL A 336 18.39 18.36 21.75
N CYS A 337 17.86 17.27 21.21
CA CYS A 337 17.11 17.28 19.95
C CYS A 337 15.69 17.85 20.13
N PRO A 338 15.22 18.72 19.21
CA PRO A 338 13.83 19.23 19.19
C PRO A 338 12.80 18.22 18.68
N HIS A 339 13.21 16.98 18.44
CA HIS A 339 12.32 15.84 18.16
C HIS A 339 11.21 16.09 17.12
N PRO A 340 11.51 16.66 15.91
CA PRO A 340 10.52 16.87 14.85
C PRO A 340 9.85 15.55 14.40
N CYS A 341 10.53 14.43 14.59
CA CYS A 341 10.00 13.09 14.37
C CYS A 341 8.80 12.73 15.26
N GLU A 342 8.68 13.31 16.45
CA GLU A 342 7.54 13.08 17.34
C GLU A 342 6.31 13.88 16.90
N ALA A 343 6.51 15.08 16.35
CA ALA A 343 5.42 15.91 15.82
C ALA A 343 4.67 15.19 14.68
N GLU A 344 5.41 14.48 13.83
CA GLU A 344 4.86 13.70 12.70
C GLU A 344 4.51 12.23 13.06
N CYS A 345 4.61 11.85 14.34
CA CYS A 345 4.34 10.48 14.76
C CYS A 345 2.83 10.17 14.71
N ARG A 346 2.46 9.17 13.91
CA ARG A 346 1.06 8.73 13.73
C ARG A 346 0.41 8.10 14.97
N ARG A 347 1.19 7.72 16.00
CA ARG A 347 0.60 7.22 17.26
C ARG A 347 -0.31 8.25 17.94
N ARG A 348 -0.13 9.55 17.64
CA ARG A 348 -1.05 10.63 18.04
C ARG A 348 -2.48 10.48 17.52
N GLU A 349 -2.70 9.67 16.47
CA GLU A 349 -4.04 9.33 15.97
C GLU A 349 -4.82 8.42 16.95
N VAL A 350 -4.11 7.77 17.90
CA VAL A 350 -4.68 6.85 18.89
C VAL A 350 -4.66 7.48 20.28
N ASP A 351 -3.47 7.87 20.74
CA ASP A 351 -3.22 8.47 22.05
C ASP A 351 -2.17 9.61 21.97
N ALA A 352 -0.90 9.32 22.22
CA ALA A 352 0.20 10.28 22.26
C ALA A 352 1.38 9.80 21.39
N PRO A 353 2.17 10.72 20.80
CA PRO A 353 3.35 10.32 20.02
C PRO A 353 4.34 9.51 20.86
N ILE A 354 5.16 8.70 20.19
CA ILE A 354 6.22 7.93 20.84
C ILE A 354 7.30 8.90 21.37
N ALA A 355 7.86 8.62 22.55
CA ALA A 355 9.00 9.34 23.14
C ALA A 355 10.32 9.00 22.43
N ILE A 356 10.40 9.34 21.14
CA ILE A 356 11.47 9.00 20.21
C ILE A 356 12.83 9.54 20.68
N ARG A 357 12.86 10.76 21.22
CA ARG A 357 14.07 11.38 21.75
C ARG A 357 14.61 10.61 22.96
N ASP A 358 13.74 10.32 23.91
CA ASP A 358 14.11 9.70 25.18
C ASP A 358 14.48 8.22 24.99
N LEU A 359 13.84 7.52 24.04
CA LEU A 359 14.25 6.18 23.61
C LEU A 359 15.65 6.17 22.97
N LYS A 360 15.98 7.19 22.17
CA LYS A 360 17.31 7.32 21.57
C LYS A 360 18.37 7.54 22.66
N ARG A 361 18.06 8.41 23.63
CA ARG A 361 18.89 8.61 24.82
C ARG A 361 19.12 7.29 25.56
N PHE A 362 18.05 6.61 25.92
CA PHE A 362 18.08 5.34 26.63
C PHE A 362 19.04 4.35 25.93
N ALA A 363 18.87 4.13 24.62
CA ALA A 363 19.73 3.22 23.87
C ALA A 363 21.22 3.59 23.94
N ALA A 364 21.54 4.88 23.79
CA ALA A 364 22.92 5.37 23.87
C ALA A 364 23.54 5.23 25.26
N ASP A 365 22.72 5.35 26.32
CA ASP A 365 23.15 5.23 27.71
C ASP A 365 23.36 3.75 28.13
N GLN A 366 22.77 2.78 27.42
CA GLN A 366 22.97 1.35 27.69
C GLN A 366 24.29 0.76 27.13
N VAL A 367 25.00 1.49 26.28
CA VAL A 367 26.18 0.95 25.56
C VAL A 367 27.48 1.31 26.27
N ASP A 368 28.38 0.32 26.40
CA ASP A 368 29.78 0.56 26.77
C ASP A 368 30.57 1.07 25.56
N TRP A 369 30.73 2.39 25.48
CA TRP A 369 31.42 3.06 24.38
C TRP A 369 32.89 2.70 24.23
N GLU A 370 33.58 2.23 25.28
CA GLU A 370 34.97 1.78 25.17
C GLU A 370 35.04 0.42 24.47
N ARG A 371 34.05 -0.45 24.67
CA ARG A 371 33.95 -1.77 24.02
C ARG A 371 33.13 -1.78 22.74
N PHE A 372 32.40 -0.71 22.45
CA PHE A 372 31.53 -0.63 21.28
C PHE A 372 32.34 -0.85 19.98
N PRO A 373 31.92 -1.77 19.07
CA PRO A 373 32.72 -2.13 17.91
C PRO A 373 32.90 -1.00 16.89
N LEU A 374 34.15 -0.76 16.49
CA LEU A 374 34.47 0.18 15.41
C LEU A 374 34.05 -0.38 14.04
N PRO A 375 33.63 0.48 13.09
CA PRO A 375 33.41 0.06 11.72
C PRO A 375 34.73 -0.39 11.07
N VAL A 376 34.65 -1.37 10.18
CA VAL A 376 35.79 -1.75 9.33
C VAL A 376 36.01 -0.65 8.30
N ILE A 377 37.21 -0.09 8.25
CA ILE A 377 37.56 1.01 7.35
C ILE A 377 38.74 0.59 6.48
N GLN A 378 38.63 0.82 5.17
CA GLN A 378 39.73 0.67 4.22
C GLN A 378 40.28 2.06 3.90
N ASP A 379 41.55 2.30 4.22
CA ASP A 379 42.16 3.63 4.07
C ASP A 379 42.34 4.04 2.60
N ARG A 380 42.19 5.34 2.37
CA ARG A 380 42.45 6.05 1.10
C ARG A 380 43.62 7.01 1.27
N GLU A 381 44.18 7.47 0.15
CA GLU A 381 45.33 8.38 0.17
C GLU A 381 44.94 9.85 0.40
N GLU A 382 43.76 10.28 -0.07
CA GLU A 382 43.39 11.70 -0.06
C GLU A 382 42.99 12.21 1.33
N LYS A 383 43.67 13.25 1.82
CA LYS A 383 43.41 13.85 3.13
C LYS A 383 42.36 14.95 3.09
N VAL A 384 41.57 15.07 4.18
CA VAL A 384 40.53 16.10 4.33
C VAL A 384 40.72 16.90 5.62
N ALA A 385 40.59 18.23 5.52
CA ALA A 385 40.62 19.14 6.67
C ALA A 385 39.19 19.55 7.05
N VAL A 386 38.87 19.51 8.35
CA VAL A 386 37.60 19.98 8.91
C VAL A 386 37.91 21.09 9.90
N ILE A 387 37.40 22.29 9.65
CA ILE A 387 37.62 23.45 10.51
C ILE A 387 36.37 23.63 11.39
N GLY A 388 36.53 23.40 12.70
CA GLY A 388 35.47 23.40 13.69
C GLY A 388 34.99 21.99 14.05
N SER A 389 34.92 21.71 15.36
CA SER A 389 34.50 20.42 15.93
C SER A 389 33.04 20.41 16.41
N GLY A 390 32.21 21.31 15.88
CA GLY A 390 30.77 21.31 16.14
C GLY A 390 30.04 20.12 15.48
N PRO A 391 28.70 20.02 15.63
CA PRO A 391 27.90 18.89 15.12
C PRO A 391 28.12 18.61 13.64
N ALA A 392 28.16 19.66 12.81
CA ALA A 392 28.39 19.53 11.36
C ALA A 392 29.81 19.01 11.06
N GLY A 393 30.83 19.55 11.72
CA GLY A 393 32.23 19.16 11.54
C GLY A 393 32.49 17.71 11.97
N LEU A 394 31.99 17.31 13.14
CA LEU A 394 32.08 15.93 13.62
C LEU A 394 31.36 14.95 12.68
N THR A 395 30.22 15.37 12.10
CA THR A 395 29.50 14.55 11.12
C THR A 395 30.27 14.38 9.82
N VAL A 396 30.88 15.45 9.30
CA VAL A 396 31.73 15.38 8.10
C VAL A 396 32.92 14.46 8.36
N ALA A 397 33.58 14.62 9.51
CA ALA A 397 34.72 13.80 9.88
C ALA A 397 34.33 12.31 10.01
N TRP A 398 33.24 12.01 10.71
CA TRP A 398 32.70 10.64 10.83
C TRP A 398 32.39 10.00 9.48
N ASN A 399 31.65 10.70 8.62
CA ASN A 399 31.22 10.16 7.34
C ASN A 399 32.40 9.91 6.40
N LEU A 400 33.30 10.87 6.26
CA LEU A 400 34.46 10.73 5.37
C LEU A 400 35.45 9.70 5.89
N ARG A 401 35.63 9.63 7.21
CA ARG A 401 36.49 8.61 7.81
C ARG A 401 35.97 7.19 7.55
N ARG A 402 34.65 6.96 7.69
CA ARG A 402 34.01 5.67 7.32
C ARG A 402 34.15 5.30 5.85
N LEU A 403 34.31 6.29 4.97
CA LEU A 403 34.57 6.09 3.54
C LEU A 403 36.07 5.85 3.22
N GLY A 404 36.95 5.92 4.23
CA GLY A 404 38.38 5.62 4.12
C GLY A 404 39.30 6.82 4.15
N TYR A 405 38.79 8.06 4.09
CA TYR A 405 39.66 9.24 4.02
C TYR A 405 40.32 9.53 5.38
N PRO A 406 41.63 9.82 5.42
CA PRO A 406 42.26 10.44 6.58
C PRO A 406 41.68 11.84 6.81
N VAL A 407 41.25 12.13 8.04
CA VAL A 407 40.62 13.40 8.40
C VAL A 407 41.36 14.05 9.56
N CYS A 408 41.63 15.36 9.45
CA CYS A 408 42.14 16.18 10.54
C CYS A 408 41.15 17.30 10.88
N ILE A 409 40.73 17.37 12.14
CA ILE A 409 39.89 18.45 12.69
C ILE A 409 40.78 19.53 13.28
N PHE A 410 40.57 20.78 12.88
CA PHE A 410 41.18 21.96 13.47
C PHE A 410 40.15 22.72 14.30
N GLU A 411 40.37 22.80 15.62
CA GLU A 411 39.46 23.43 16.57
C GLU A 411 40.11 24.65 17.22
N GLN A 412 39.39 25.77 17.27
CA GLN A 412 39.86 27.01 17.87
C GLN A 412 39.89 26.93 19.40
N LEU A 413 38.91 26.25 19.99
CA LEU A 413 38.80 26.06 21.43
C LEU A 413 39.82 25.03 21.96
N PRO A 414 40.11 25.01 23.27
CA PRO A 414 40.95 23.99 23.87
C PRO A 414 40.28 22.61 23.97
N VAL A 415 38.97 22.53 23.70
CA VAL A 415 38.10 21.36 23.84
C VAL A 415 37.27 21.17 22.58
N LEU A 416 36.83 19.94 22.31
CA LEU A 416 36.00 19.60 21.16
C LEU A 416 34.51 19.72 21.46
N GLY A 417 33.70 19.78 20.40
CA GLY A 417 32.24 19.81 20.45
C GLY A 417 31.63 21.15 20.03
N GLY A 418 32.45 22.19 19.84
CA GLY A 418 31.98 23.53 19.47
C GLY A 418 30.85 24.02 20.37
N MET A 419 29.76 24.53 19.78
CA MET A 419 28.58 25.00 20.53
C MET A 419 27.86 23.93 21.36
N LEU A 420 28.05 22.62 21.11
CA LEU A 420 27.53 21.59 22.03
C LEU A 420 28.22 21.67 23.38
N ARG A 421 29.53 21.91 23.37
CA ARG A 421 30.39 21.98 24.56
C ARG A 421 30.24 23.28 25.31
N VAL A 422 30.18 24.41 24.59
CA VAL A 422 30.22 25.75 25.21
C VAL A 422 28.91 26.52 25.17
N GLY A 423 27.90 26.02 24.46
CA GLY A 423 26.61 26.71 24.30
C GLY A 423 25.44 26.03 24.99
N ILE A 424 25.53 24.73 25.28
CA ILE A 424 24.49 23.97 25.97
C ILE A 424 24.95 23.73 27.41
N PRO A 425 24.17 24.12 28.43
CA PRO A 425 24.57 23.92 29.83
C PRO A 425 24.75 22.45 30.22
N ASP A 426 25.68 22.19 31.14
CA ASP A 426 26.03 20.85 31.62
C ASP A 426 24.84 20.05 32.20
N TYR A 427 23.87 20.73 32.83
CA TYR A 427 22.67 20.09 33.38
C TYR A 427 21.72 19.51 32.31
N ARG A 428 21.87 19.96 31.05
CA ARG A 428 21.14 19.41 29.87
C ARG A 428 22.01 18.46 29.07
N LEU A 429 23.29 18.79 28.91
CA LEU A 429 24.25 17.97 28.19
C LEU A 429 25.52 17.78 29.03
N PRO A 430 25.59 16.69 29.81
CA PRO A 430 26.74 16.41 30.63
C PRO A 430 28.04 16.31 29.81
N PRO A 431 29.14 16.91 30.29
CA PRO A 431 30.40 16.90 29.56
C PRO A 431 30.97 15.53 29.22
N ASP A 432 30.82 14.57 30.13
CA ASP A 432 31.30 13.21 30.00
C ASP A 432 30.57 12.44 28.89
N VAL A 433 29.26 12.69 28.71
CA VAL A 433 28.46 12.10 27.63
C VAL A 433 29.02 12.54 26.28
N LEU A 434 29.22 13.85 26.09
CA LEU A 434 29.77 14.40 24.85
C LEU A 434 31.20 13.90 24.59
N ASP A 435 32.06 13.90 25.62
CA ASP A 435 33.45 13.45 25.49
C ASP A 435 33.55 11.96 25.14
N ARG A 436 32.69 11.13 25.72
CA ARG A 436 32.63 9.69 25.44
C ARG A 436 32.30 9.41 23.99
N GLU A 437 31.29 10.08 23.44
CA GLU A 437 30.91 9.92 22.03
C GLU A 437 31.98 10.47 21.07
N ILE A 438 32.55 11.66 21.35
CA ILE A 438 33.64 12.21 20.55
C ILE A 438 34.85 11.27 20.58
N ARG A 439 35.24 10.75 21.76
CA ARG A 439 36.36 9.80 21.88
C ARG A 439 36.14 8.56 21.03
N TYR A 440 34.91 8.04 20.99
CA TYR A 440 34.57 6.93 20.11
C TYR A 440 34.79 7.29 18.62
N LEU A 441 34.39 8.48 18.18
CA LEU A 441 34.68 8.94 16.81
C LEU A 441 36.19 9.00 16.56
N LEU A 442 36.98 9.55 17.50
CA LEU A 442 38.43 9.67 17.36
C LEU A 442 39.15 8.32 17.26
N ARG A 443 38.64 7.28 17.94
CA ARG A 443 39.16 5.91 17.84
C ARG A 443 39.12 5.31 16.44
N THR A 444 38.35 5.90 15.51
CA THR A 444 38.40 5.51 14.09
C THR A 444 39.66 5.99 13.36
N GLY A 445 40.48 6.86 13.96
CA GLY A 445 41.68 7.44 13.36
C GLY A 445 41.50 8.88 12.85
N ILE A 446 40.57 9.64 13.43
CA ILE A 446 40.42 11.07 13.15
C ILE A 446 41.48 11.83 13.95
N GLU A 447 42.31 12.61 13.27
CA GLU A 447 43.31 13.48 13.91
C GLU A 447 42.67 14.80 14.35
N VAL A 448 43.21 15.40 15.41
CA VAL A 448 42.68 16.63 15.98
C VAL A 448 43.81 17.56 16.38
N GLN A 449 43.65 18.85 16.07
CA GLN A 449 44.47 19.94 16.57
C GLN A 449 43.58 21.01 17.21
N THR A 450 43.63 21.13 18.53
CA THR A 450 42.93 22.19 19.28
C THR A 450 43.78 23.46 19.36
N ARG A 451 43.16 24.58 19.78
CA ARG A 451 43.81 25.90 19.86
C ARG A 451 44.39 26.38 18.52
N LYS A 452 43.76 26.00 17.40
CA LYS A 452 44.14 26.40 16.05
C LYS A 452 43.04 27.28 15.47
N THR A 453 43.33 28.56 15.27
CA THR A 453 42.42 29.54 14.69
C THR A 453 42.68 29.72 13.21
N PHE A 454 41.69 29.41 12.38
CA PHE A 454 41.75 29.61 10.93
C PHE A 454 41.90 31.10 10.58
N GLY A 455 42.76 31.41 9.61
CA GLY A 455 43.11 32.78 9.21
C GLY A 455 44.21 33.44 10.08
N ARG A 456 44.51 32.91 11.27
CA ARG A 456 45.64 33.34 12.12
C ARG A 456 46.77 32.32 12.12
N ASP A 457 46.46 31.07 12.47
CA ASP A 457 47.46 30.02 12.70
C ASP A 457 47.68 29.15 11.46
N PHE A 458 46.70 29.08 10.55
CA PHE A 458 46.75 28.35 9.27
C PHE A 458 45.74 28.93 8.28
N THR A 459 45.92 28.67 6.98
CA THR A 459 45.09 29.20 5.87
C THR A 459 44.72 28.08 4.88
N LEU A 460 43.82 28.36 3.92
CA LEU A 460 43.53 27.38 2.84
C LEU A 460 44.80 27.01 2.06
N LYS A 461 45.70 27.98 1.86
CA LYS A 461 46.96 27.76 1.14
C LYS A 461 47.86 26.79 1.88
N SER A 462 48.07 26.99 3.18
CA SER A 462 48.91 26.09 3.98
C SER A 462 48.30 24.69 4.06
N LEU A 463 46.97 24.56 4.16
CA LEU A 463 46.31 23.25 4.10
C LEU A 463 46.53 22.54 2.76
N SER A 464 46.49 23.28 1.64
CA SER A 464 46.82 22.70 0.33
C SER A 464 48.28 22.25 0.25
N GLU A 465 49.22 23.01 0.84
CA GLU A 465 50.64 22.65 0.92
C GLU A 465 50.88 21.43 1.80
N ASP A 466 50.11 21.26 2.89
CA ASP A 466 50.10 20.08 3.77
C ASP A 466 49.40 18.85 3.13
N GLY A 467 48.93 18.97 1.90
CA GLY A 467 48.39 17.88 1.09
C GLY A 467 46.89 17.61 1.25
N PHE A 468 46.14 18.48 1.94
CA PHE A 468 44.69 18.35 2.04
C PHE A 468 44.01 18.62 0.68
N LYS A 469 43.16 17.69 0.24
CA LYS A 469 42.49 17.74 -1.07
C LYS A 469 41.11 18.37 -1.02
N ALA A 470 40.48 18.39 0.15
CA ALA A 470 39.21 19.06 0.38
C ALA A 470 39.17 19.66 1.80
N VAL A 471 38.46 20.77 1.96
CA VAL A 471 38.32 21.49 3.22
C VAL A 471 36.84 21.72 3.55
N PHE A 472 36.45 21.46 4.80
CA PHE A 472 35.12 21.78 5.32
C PHE A 472 35.19 22.90 6.35
N LEU A 473 34.36 23.94 6.19
CA LEU A 473 34.23 25.08 7.09
C LEU A 473 32.97 24.91 7.96
N GLY A 474 33.16 24.60 9.24
CA GLY A 474 32.09 24.35 10.22
C GLY A 474 32.33 25.06 11.55
N PHE A 475 32.77 26.32 11.51
CA PHE A 475 33.23 27.08 12.68
C PHE A 475 32.11 27.65 13.57
N GLY A 476 30.84 27.51 13.18
CA GLY A 476 29.68 27.84 14.01
C GLY A 476 29.43 29.34 14.26
N ALA A 477 28.39 29.65 15.04
CA ALA A 477 28.00 31.02 15.42
C ALA A 477 28.35 31.32 16.89
N HIS A 478 29.61 31.69 17.13
CA HIS A 478 30.20 31.85 18.46
C HIS A 478 30.13 33.28 19.04
N GLU A 479 29.43 34.22 18.40
CA GLU A 479 29.31 35.62 18.86
C GLU A 479 27.84 36.00 19.03
N GLY A 480 27.48 36.70 20.11
CA GLY A 480 26.12 37.21 20.30
C GLY A 480 25.87 38.55 19.58
N LEU A 481 24.60 38.81 19.27
CA LEU A 481 24.18 40.09 18.67
C LEU A 481 24.04 41.19 19.73
N LYS A 482 24.52 42.39 19.40
CA LYS A 482 24.31 43.61 20.20
C LYS A 482 22.89 44.18 20.06
N LEU A 483 22.28 44.62 21.17
CA LEU A 483 20.98 45.30 21.30
C LEU A 483 20.94 46.65 20.58
N ARG A 484 22.08 47.35 20.54
CA ARG A 484 22.25 48.71 19.99
C ARG A 484 21.39 49.74 20.73
N ILE A 485 21.37 49.66 22.06
CA ILE A 485 20.73 50.64 22.94
C ILE A 485 21.80 51.38 23.76
N PRO A 486 21.55 52.62 24.21
CA PRO A 486 22.51 53.32 25.04
C PRO A 486 22.77 52.57 26.36
N GLY A 487 24.01 52.63 26.85
CA GLY A 487 24.46 51.92 28.06
C GLY A 487 24.86 50.46 27.86
N GLU A 488 24.74 49.90 26.64
CA GLU A 488 25.11 48.50 26.36
C GLU A 488 26.61 48.19 26.49
N ASP A 489 27.50 49.14 26.20
CA ASP A 489 28.95 48.95 26.31
C ASP A 489 29.48 49.25 27.74
N ALA A 490 28.63 49.17 28.77
CA ALA A 490 29.05 49.38 30.15
C ALA A 490 30.07 48.32 30.60
N PRO A 491 31.19 48.72 31.23
CA PRO A 491 32.28 47.80 31.54
C PRO A 491 31.96 46.85 32.71
N GLU A 492 31.05 47.21 33.61
CA GLU A 492 30.56 46.34 34.69
C GLU A 492 29.04 46.12 34.59
N GLY A 493 28.63 44.86 34.51
CA GLY A 493 27.21 44.45 34.60
C GLY A 493 26.51 44.15 33.29
N VAL A 494 27.13 44.35 32.11
CA VAL A 494 26.59 43.82 30.84
C VAL A 494 27.41 42.60 30.43
N MET A 495 26.74 41.48 30.14
CA MET A 495 27.40 40.22 29.75
C MET A 495 26.72 39.61 28.53
N ASP A 496 27.48 39.27 27.50
CA ASP A 496 26.97 38.52 26.35
C ASP A 496 26.54 37.10 26.78
N ALA A 497 25.37 36.64 26.34
CA ALA A 497 24.85 35.33 26.73
C ALA A 497 25.73 34.17 26.24
N ILE A 498 26.35 34.28 25.07
CA ILE A 498 27.20 33.22 24.51
C ILE A 498 28.54 33.17 25.23
N GLU A 499 29.11 34.33 25.56
CA GLU A 499 30.31 34.40 26.41
C GLU A 499 30.02 33.85 27.81
N LEU A 500 28.89 34.22 28.42
CA LEU A 500 28.45 33.74 29.72
C LEU A 500 28.39 32.20 29.76
N LEU A 501 27.64 31.60 28.83
CA LEU A 501 27.47 30.15 28.78
C LEU A 501 28.80 29.44 28.53
N ARG A 502 29.63 29.98 27.64
CA ARG A 502 30.97 29.44 27.35
C ARG A 502 31.84 29.45 28.58
N ASP A 503 31.91 30.57 29.28
CA ASP A 503 32.78 30.73 30.43
C ASP A 503 32.36 29.81 31.57
N VAL A 504 31.05 29.70 31.83
CA VAL A 504 30.52 28.76 32.83
C VAL A 504 30.88 27.32 32.47
N ASN A 505 30.64 26.87 31.23
CA ASN A 505 30.96 25.50 30.80
C ASN A 505 32.46 25.21 30.75
N LEU A 506 33.31 26.24 30.61
CA LEU A 506 34.77 26.11 30.69
C LEU A 506 35.30 26.24 32.13
N GLY A 507 34.41 26.35 33.13
CA GLY A 507 34.77 26.42 34.55
C GLY A 507 35.31 27.77 35.01
N VAL A 508 35.09 28.84 34.24
CA VAL A 508 35.50 30.21 34.60
C VAL A 508 34.53 30.76 35.65
N LYS A 509 35.04 31.00 36.87
CA LYS A 509 34.25 31.62 37.94
C LYS A 509 34.09 33.12 37.69
N LYS A 510 32.88 33.54 37.32
CA LYS A 510 32.47 34.95 37.22
C LYS A 510 31.43 35.30 38.31
N SER A 511 31.39 36.56 38.72
CA SER A 511 30.35 37.10 39.61
C SER A 511 29.27 37.73 38.75
N PHE A 512 28.02 37.28 38.89
CA PHE A 512 26.94 37.62 37.95
C PHE A 512 25.95 38.67 38.46
N GLY A 513 26.18 39.24 39.64
CA GLY A 513 25.24 40.16 40.32
C GLY A 513 24.12 39.42 41.08
N SER A 514 23.38 40.13 41.94
CA SER A 514 22.31 39.51 42.75
C SER A 514 20.96 39.55 42.06
N LYS A 515 20.69 40.58 41.25
CA LYS A 515 19.46 40.78 40.45
C LYS A 515 19.84 40.91 38.99
N VAL A 516 19.51 39.92 38.17
CA VAL A 516 19.95 39.85 36.77
C VAL A 516 18.75 39.86 35.83
N ILE A 517 18.87 40.58 34.72
CA ILE A 517 17.87 40.59 33.65
C ILE A 517 18.44 39.98 32.37
N VAL A 518 17.82 38.92 31.87
CA VAL A 518 18.13 38.32 30.56
C VAL A 518 17.17 38.90 29.52
N ILE A 519 17.69 39.33 28.37
CA ILE A 519 16.89 39.93 27.29
C ILE A 519 16.84 38.97 26.11
N GLY A 520 15.70 38.35 25.84
CA GLY A 520 15.56 37.41 24.74
C GLY A 520 14.37 36.47 24.91
N GLY A 521 14.12 35.63 23.91
CA GLY A 521 13.03 34.63 23.96
C GLY A 521 13.37 33.27 23.37
N GLY A 522 14.63 33.05 22.94
CA GLY A 522 15.09 31.77 22.39
C GLY A 522 15.70 30.85 23.45
N ASN A 523 16.08 29.65 23.04
CA ASN A 523 16.67 28.64 23.94
C ASN A 523 17.91 29.16 24.68
N VAL A 524 18.78 29.94 24.01
CA VAL A 524 19.94 30.59 24.64
C VAL A 524 19.54 31.51 25.80
N ALA A 525 18.42 32.23 25.68
CA ALA A 525 17.95 33.11 26.74
C ALA A 525 17.45 32.32 27.96
N ILE A 526 16.75 31.20 27.71
CA ILE A 526 16.30 30.29 28.77
C ILE A 526 17.50 29.63 29.46
N ASP A 527 18.43 29.07 28.69
CA ASP A 527 19.64 28.44 29.21
C ASP A 527 20.47 29.45 30.04
N ALA A 528 20.68 30.68 29.54
CA ALA A 528 21.37 31.72 30.29
C ALA A 528 20.67 32.06 31.61
N ALA A 529 19.33 32.20 31.60
CA ALA A 529 18.56 32.50 32.81
C ALA A 529 18.67 31.38 33.86
N ARG A 530 18.57 30.12 33.42
CA ARG A 530 18.68 28.92 34.26
C ARG A 530 20.10 28.72 34.80
N VAL A 531 21.13 29.03 34.01
CA VAL A 531 22.54 29.02 34.45
C VAL A 531 22.81 30.11 35.49
N LEU A 532 22.29 31.33 35.30
CA LEU A 532 22.44 32.42 36.27
C LEU A 532 21.79 32.08 37.61
N LYS A 533 20.63 31.42 37.58
CA LYS A 533 19.94 30.94 38.79
C LYS A 533 20.80 29.95 39.57
N ARG A 534 21.37 28.95 38.88
CA ARG A 534 22.31 27.96 39.45
C ARG A 534 23.62 28.57 39.94
N SER A 535 24.04 29.66 39.30
CA SER A 535 25.25 30.39 39.65
C SER A 535 25.07 31.35 40.84
N GLY A 536 23.92 31.30 41.53
CA GLY A 536 23.68 32.00 42.79
C GLY A 536 22.95 33.35 42.67
N ALA A 537 22.41 33.70 41.51
CA ALA A 537 21.60 34.91 41.36
C ALA A 537 20.31 34.79 42.20
N LYS A 538 20.07 35.75 43.12
CA LYS A 538 18.88 35.74 43.99
C LYS A 538 17.60 35.98 43.20
N GLN A 539 17.66 36.82 42.18
CA GLN A 539 16.54 37.12 41.29
C GLN A 539 17.00 37.14 39.83
N VAL A 540 16.33 36.35 39.00
CA VAL A 540 16.54 36.32 37.55
C VAL A 540 15.21 36.66 36.87
N ARG A 541 15.21 37.69 36.02
CA ARG A 541 14.07 38.08 35.19
C ARG A 541 14.43 37.90 33.72
N LEU A 542 13.55 37.33 32.93
CA LEU A 542 13.71 37.23 31.49
C LEU A 542 12.69 38.13 30.81
N VAL A 543 13.17 39.10 30.05
CA VAL A 543 12.35 40.09 29.34
C VAL A 543 12.27 39.71 27.87
N TYR A 544 11.04 39.51 27.38
CA TYR A 544 10.75 39.20 25.98
C TYR A 544 9.76 40.21 25.38
N ARG A 545 10.11 40.76 24.22
CA ARG A 545 9.32 41.79 23.53
C ARG A 545 8.02 41.31 22.89
N ARG A 546 7.67 40.02 22.95
CA ARG A 546 6.40 39.48 22.43
C ARG A 546 5.66 38.68 23.51
N SER A 547 4.51 38.11 23.16
CA SER A 547 3.77 37.24 24.06
C SER A 547 4.44 35.85 24.16
N ARG A 548 3.98 35.02 25.10
CA ARG A 548 4.42 33.63 25.26
C ARG A 548 4.21 32.82 23.97
N VAL A 549 3.11 33.04 23.26
CA VAL A 549 2.75 32.28 22.05
C VAL A 549 3.78 32.45 20.93
N GLU A 550 4.44 33.61 20.83
CA GLU A 550 5.49 33.84 19.84
C GLU A 550 6.90 33.56 20.36
N MET A 551 7.06 32.97 21.55
CA MET A 551 8.36 32.65 22.11
C MET A 551 9.00 31.48 21.33
N PRO A 552 10.21 31.64 20.77
CA PRO A 552 10.85 30.59 20.00
C PRO A 552 11.51 29.47 20.83
N ALA A 553 11.65 29.64 22.15
CA ALA A 553 12.16 28.59 23.04
C ALA A 553 11.18 27.41 23.14
N TYR A 554 11.70 26.21 23.42
CA TYR A 554 10.85 25.02 23.59
C TYR A 554 10.00 25.14 24.86
N GLU A 555 8.70 24.79 24.77
CA GLU A 555 7.75 25.01 25.87
C GLU A 555 8.16 24.28 27.17
N ASP A 556 8.73 23.06 27.07
CA ASP A 556 9.20 22.33 28.24
C ASP A 556 10.34 23.07 28.96
N GLU A 557 11.28 23.65 28.20
CA GLU A 557 12.39 24.44 28.76
C GLU A 557 11.90 25.73 29.42
N VAL A 558 10.86 26.35 28.84
CA VAL A 558 10.21 27.55 29.39
C VAL A 558 9.53 27.20 30.72
N ARG A 559 8.75 26.11 30.76
CA ARG A 559 8.08 25.62 31.98
C ARG A 559 9.11 25.31 33.08
N GLU A 560 10.18 24.60 32.74
CA GLU A 560 11.21 24.24 33.70
C GLU A 560 11.92 25.46 34.31
N ALA A 561 12.14 26.52 33.51
CA ALA A 561 12.70 27.78 34.00
C ALA A 561 11.77 28.48 35.01
N GLU A 562 10.45 28.47 34.76
CA GLU A 562 9.45 29.03 35.69
C GLU A 562 9.40 28.26 37.01
N GLU A 563 9.42 26.92 36.94
CA GLU A 563 9.48 26.03 38.11
C GLU A 563 10.76 26.24 38.94
N GLU A 564 11.87 26.63 38.31
CA GLU A 564 13.13 27.01 38.97
C GLU A 564 13.12 28.45 39.54
N GLY A 565 12.02 29.19 39.36
CA GLY A 565 11.83 30.55 39.89
C GLY A 565 12.39 31.66 39.00
N VAL A 566 12.59 31.42 37.71
CA VAL A 566 12.87 32.49 36.72
C VAL A 566 11.59 33.27 36.44
N GLN A 567 11.66 34.60 36.56
CA GLN A 567 10.50 35.48 36.31
C GLN A 567 10.41 35.85 34.83
N LEU A 568 9.49 35.23 34.09
CA LEU A 568 9.26 35.56 32.68
C LEU A 568 8.36 36.79 32.53
N MET A 569 8.84 37.78 31.79
CA MET A 569 8.21 39.08 31.59
C MET A 569 7.97 39.31 30.10
N PHE A 570 6.74 39.06 29.66
CA PHE A 570 6.34 39.16 28.25
C PHE A 570 5.94 40.58 27.85
N GLN A 571 5.94 40.82 26.55
CA GLN A 571 5.54 42.09 25.93
C GLN A 571 6.31 43.31 26.45
N ILE A 572 7.57 43.12 26.83
CA ILE A 572 8.43 44.18 27.38
C ILE A 572 9.67 44.32 26.50
N MET A 573 9.96 45.55 26.07
CA MET A 573 11.09 45.87 25.21
C MET A 573 12.08 46.79 25.93
N PRO A 574 13.37 46.47 25.98
CA PRO A 574 14.39 47.33 26.57
C PRO A 574 14.66 48.55 25.69
N VAL A 575 14.91 49.70 26.31
CA VAL A 575 15.23 50.97 25.62
C VAL A 575 16.54 51.60 26.06
N LEU A 576 16.91 51.47 27.34
CA LEU A 576 18.12 52.08 27.90
C LEU A 576 18.65 51.21 29.06
N ILE A 577 19.95 50.97 29.09
CA ILE A 577 20.64 50.38 30.26
C ILE A 577 21.13 51.54 31.13
N LEU A 578 20.66 51.58 32.38
CA LEU A 578 21.01 52.63 33.34
C LEU A 578 22.35 52.29 33.99
N VAL A 579 23.33 53.18 33.84
CA VAL A 579 24.69 53.02 34.33
C VAL A 579 25.02 54.15 35.30
N GLN A 580 25.49 53.80 36.50
CA GLN A 580 25.99 54.74 37.50
C GLN A 580 27.39 54.28 37.94
N GLU A 581 28.37 55.19 37.95
CA GLU A 581 29.76 54.88 38.33
C GLU A 581 30.33 53.66 37.56
N ASN A 582 30.06 53.58 36.25
CA ASN A 582 30.45 52.49 35.35
C ASN A 582 29.80 51.12 35.61
N ARG A 583 28.80 51.03 36.50
CA ARG A 583 28.06 49.80 36.80
C ARG A 583 26.59 49.90 36.44
N VAL A 584 26.00 48.79 35.96
CA VAL A 584 24.56 48.67 35.73
C VAL A 584 23.78 48.78 37.04
N VAL A 585 22.75 49.63 37.06
CA VAL A 585 21.82 49.80 38.20
C VAL A 585 20.34 49.55 37.84
N GLY A 586 20.04 49.43 36.55
CA GLY A 586 18.68 49.16 36.08
C GLY A 586 18.55 49.04 34.56
N LEU A 587 17.40 48.54 34.11
CA LEU A 587 17.03 48.45 32.71
C LEU A 587 15.71 49.21 32.52
N GLU A 588 15.74 50.28 31.74
CA GLU A 588 14.54 50.99 31.32
C GLU A 588 13.88 50.22 30.17
N CYS A 589 12.60 49.97 30.32
CA CYS A 589 11.79 49.21 29.38
C CYS A 589 10.49 49.94 29.05
N LEU A 590 9.86 49.55 27.96
CA LEU A 590 8.50 49.95 27.60
C LEU A 590 7.63 48.71 27.35
N LYS A 591 6.30 48.89 27.45
CA LYS A 591 5.33 47.84 27.09
C LYS A 591 5.13 47.78 25.58
N THR A 592 4.82 46.61 25.08
CA THR A 592 4.53 46.36 23.66
C THR A 592 3.19 45.68 23.46
N GLU A 593 2.56 45.91 22.31
CA GLU A 593 1.37 45.19 21.87
C GLU A 593 1.64 44.47 20.55
N MET A 594 0.97 43.33 20.33
CA MET A 594 1.16 42.55 19.10
C MET A 594 0.27 43.11 18.00
N VAL A 595 0.87 43.55 16.90
CA VAL A 595 0.13 43.99 15.72
C VAL A 595 0.19 42.86 14.68
N ALA A 596 -0.97 42.49 14.16
CA ALA A 596 -1.07 41.50 13.08
C ALA A 596 -0.27 41.98 11.87
N THR A 597 0.61 41.12 11.37
CA THR A 597 1.20 41.27 10.06
C THR A 597 0.25 40.68 9.02
N GLY A 598 0.09 41.31 7.85
CA GLY A 598 -0.43 40.63 6.66
C GLY A 598 0.45 39.43 6.26
N ASP A 599 0.20 38.83 5.09
CA ASP A 599 0.66 37.54 4.49
C ASP A 599 2.07 36.91 4.80
N SER A 600 2.78 37.21 5.89
CA SER A 600 4.20 36.88 6.12
C SER A 600 4.59 36.40 7.54
N GLY A 601 3.64 36.05 8.40
CA GLY A 601 3.86 34.89 9.29
C GLY A 601 4.40 35.05 10.72
N ARG A 602 4.61 36.24 11.32
CA ARG A 602 4.67 36.41 12.81
C ARG A 602 4.26 37.82 13.25
N PRO A 603 3.38 37.99 14.27
CA PRO A 603 3.01 39.31 14.79
C PRO A 603 4.22 40.17 15.17
N ARG A 604 4.15 41.46 14.82
CA ARG A 604 5.20 42.44 15.11
C ARG A 604 4.93 43.12 16.45
N PRO A 605 5.92 43.22 17.34
CA PRO A 605 5.78 43.98 18.57
C PRO A 605 5.80 45.48 18.26
N ARG A 606 4.75 46.21 18.68
CA ARG A 606 4.67 47.67 18.59
C ARG A 606 4.88 48.28 19.98
N PRO A 607 5.82 49.22 20.16
CA PRO A 607 5.98 49.98 21.40
C PRO A 607 4.70 50.76 21.75
N ILE A 608 4.31 50.76 23.02
CA ILE A 608 3.26 51.63 23.57
C ILE A 608 3.95 52.87 24.12
N ALA A 609 3.81 54.01 23.47
CA ALA A 609 4.41 55.27 23.91
C ALA A 609 3.84 55.71 25.28
N GLY A 610 4.68 56.24 26.19
CA GLY A 610 4.26 56.66 27.52
C GLY A 610 4.12 55.52 28.53
N SER A 611 4.61 54.32 28.21
CA SER A 611 4.56 53.13 29.06
C SER A 611 5.93 52.76 29.67
N GLU A 612 6.85 53.72 29.73
CA GLU A 612 8.22 53.54 30.19
C GLU A 612 8.26 53.23 31.71
N PHE A 613 9.08 52.27 32.10
CA PHE A 613 9.32 51.90 33.50
C PHE A 613 10.72 51.32 33.69
N ILE A 614 11.23 51.39 34.92
CA ILE A 614 12.58 50.92 35.25
C ILE A 614 12.50 49.60 36.02
N LEU A 615 13.25 48.61 35.54
CA LEU A 615 13.51 47.37 36.27
C LEU A 615 14.88 47.45 36.95
N PRO A 616 14.96 47.51 38.29
CA PRO A 616 16.23 47.55 38.99
C PRO A 616 16.98 46.22 38.83
N CYS A 617 18.25 46.30 38.46
CA CYS A 617 19.13 45.14 38.30
C CYS A 617 20.60 45.52 38.45
N ASP A 618 21.43 44.55 38.81
CA ASP A 618 22.89 44.71 38.93
C ASP A 618 23.60 44.23 37.66
N ALA A 619 22.89 43.47 36.80
CA ALA A 619 23.42 42.97 35.54
C ALA A 619 22.33 42.74 34.48
N VAL A 620 22.73 42.87 33.22
CA VAL A 620 21.92 42.64 32.02
C VAL A 620 22.65 41.66 31.08
N VAL A 621 21.90 40.68 30.56
CA VAL A 621 22.42 39.62 29.68
C VAL A 621 21.66 39.60 28.35
N PRO A 622 22.19 40.20 27.28
CA PRO A 622 21.59 40.15 25.95
C PRO A 622 21.66 38.73 25.35
N ALA A 623 20.51 38.19 24.95
CA ALA A 623 20.34 36.87 24.32
C ALA A 623 19.40 36.97 23.10
N ILE A 624 19.69 37.91 22.20
CA ILE A 624 18.80 38.30 21.08
C ILE A 624 19.15 37.65 19.73
N GLY A 625 20.12 36.75 19.72
CA GLY A 625 20.58 36.02 18.54
C GLY A 625 22.11 35.91 18.52
N GLN A 626 22.62 35.16 17.54
CA GLN A 626 24.05 34.93 17.37
C GLN A 626 24.46 35.21 15.93
N ASN A 627 25.75 35.42 15.74
CA ASN A 627 26.36 35.67 14.45
C ASN A 627 27.62 34.82 14.27
N THR A 628 28.01 34.63 13.02
CA THR A 628 29.22 33.93 12.61
C THR A 628 30.38 34.91 12.59
N ALA A 629 31.16 34.93 13.68
CA ALA A 629 32.37 35.74 13.76
C ALA A 629 33.46 35.18 12.83
N ALA A 630 33.65 35.80 11.68
CA ALA A 630 34.70 35.45 10.73
C ALA A 630 35.63 36.67 10.48
N PRO A 631 36.48 37.06 11.44
CA PRO A 631 37.41 38.18 11.26
C PRO A 631 38.42 37.96 10.12
N TRP A 632 38.55 36.72 9.65
CA TRP A 632 39.35 36.32 8.50
C TRP A 632 38.56 36.35 7.18
N ALA A 633 37.29 36.75 7.16
CA ALA A 633 36.42 36.69 5.98
C ALA A 633 37.03 37.36 4.74
N ASP A 634 37.68 38.51 4.92
CA ASP A 634 38.32 39.27 3.84
C ASP A 634 39.66 38.67 3.37
N THR A 635 40.21 37.71 4.10
CA THR A 635 41.53 37.10 3.84
C THR A 635 41.46 35.86 2.94
N VAL A 636 40.27 35.41 2.54
CA VAL A 636 40.05 34.21 1.71
C VAL A 636 39.42 34.60 0.36
N PRO A 637 40.24 34.86 -0.68
CA PRO A 637 39.74 35.24 -2.00
C PRO A 637 38.79 34.19 -2.60
N GLY A 638 37.65 34.64 -3.13
CA GLY A 638 36.67 33.79 -3.81
C GLY A 638 35.59 33.17 -2.91
N LEU A 639 35.71 33.30 -1.58
CA LEU A 639 34.63 32.91 -0.66
C LEU A 639 33.55 33.99 -0.61
N GLN A 640 32.29 33.58 -0.79
CA GLN A 640 31.15 34.50 -0.85
C GLN A 640 30.34 34.47 0.45
N TRP A 641 29.79 35.63 0.81
CA TRP A 641 29.07 35.85 2.07
C TRP A 641 27.68 36.44 1.84
N THR A 642 26.73 36.09 2.69
CA THR A 642 25.38 36.66 2.69
C THR A 642 25.35 38.00 3.44
N THR A 643 24.25 38.75 3.31
CA THR A 643 24.00 39.96 4.13
C THR A 643 23.88 39.69 5.62
N ARG A 644 23.72 38.42 6.02
CA ARG A 644 23.70 37.95 7.42
C ARG A 644 25.07 37.45 7.89
N GLN A 645 26.13 37.73 7.14
CA GLN A 645 27.50 37.30 7.44
C GLN A 645 27.71 35.77 7.50
N THR A 646 26.84 34.98 6.87
CA THR A 646 27.01 33.53 6.69
C THR A 646 27.61 33.20 5.31
N ILE A 647 28.18 32.00 5.13
CA ILE A 647 28.80 31.57 3.88
C ILE A 647 27.74 31.20 2.83
N VAL A 648 27.94 31.65 1.59
CA VAL A 648 27.13 31.22 0.44
C VAL A 648 27.61 29.87 -0.07
N VAL A 649 26.67 28.91 -0.16
CA VAL A 649 26.90 27.56 -0.70
C VAL A 649 25.78 27.18 -1.67
N GLU A 650 26.03 26.18 -2.51
CA GLU A 650 24.93 25.46 -3.14
C GLU A 650 24.21 24.61 -2.07
N LYS A 651 22.88 24.73 -1.98
CA LYS A 651 22.04 24.12 -0.94
C LYS A 651 22.11 22.59 -0.91
N GLU A 652 22.16 21.91 -2.05
CA GLU A 652 22.15 20.44 -2.05
C GLU A 652 23.54 19.84 -1.79
N THR A 653 24.60 20.50 -2.25
CA THR A 653 25.97 19.99 -2.14
C THR A 653 26.76 20.59 -0.99
N GLN A 654 26.31 21.71 -0.43
CA GLN A 654 27.04 22.48 0.59
C GLN A 654 28.42 22.98 0.09
N GLN A 655 28.62 23.01 -1.23
CA GLN A 655 29.85 23.45 -1.87
C GLN A 655 29.87 24.98 -1.99
N THR A 656 31.01 25.59 -1.69
CA THR A 656 31.20 27.04 -1.87
C THR A 656 31.56 27.37 -3.32
N ALA A 657 31.77 28.65 -3.64
CA ALA A 657 32.32 29.07 -4.93
C ALA A 657 33.76 28.56 -5.18
N ILE A 658 34.47 28.11 -4.13
CA ILE A 658 35.79 27.48 -4.25
C ILE A 658 35.60 25.96 -4.35
N PRO A 659 35.98 25.29 -5.47
CA PRO A 659 35.57 23.91 -5.74
C PRO A 659 35.96 22.87 -4.68
N HIS A 660 37.11 23.03 -4.02
CA HIS A 660 37.60 22.10 -3.00
C HIS A 660 37.17 22.49 -1.57
N VAL A 661 36.33 23.52 -1.41
CA VAL A 661 35.88 24.03 -0.10
C VAL A 661 34.37 23.91 0.04
N PHE A 662 33.96 23.31 1.15
CA PHE A 662 32.57 23.05 1.52
C PHE A 662 32.28 23.71 2.87
N SER A 663 31.02 24.06 3.15
CA SER A 663 30.63 24.71 4.40
C SER A 663 29.26 24.25 4.85
N GLY A 664 29.01 24.16 6.15
CA GLY A 664 27.74 23.68 6.69
C GLY A 664 27.53 24.05 8.15
N GLY A 665 26.37 23.65 8.69
CA GLY A 665 25.91 24.05 10.02
C GLY A 665 25.66 25.55 10.11
N ASP A 666 25.84 26.10 11.31
CA ASP A 666 25.53 27.51 11.58
C ASP A 666 26.38 28.49 10.76
N ALA A 667 27.53 28.06 10.23
CA ALA A 667 28.36 28.86 9.30
C ALA A 667 27.61 29.23 8.01
N VAL A 668 26.58 28.46 7.63
CA VAL A 668 25.76 28.66 6.43
C VAL A 668 24.36 29.12 6.80
N SER A 669 23.68 28.37 7.70
CA SER A 669 22.29 28.63 8.05
C SER A 669 22.10 29.79 9.03
N GLY A 670 23.16 30.20 9.74
CA GLY A 670 23.03 30.85 11.04
C GLY A 670 22.56 29.85 12.11
N PRO A 671 22.32 30.30 13.35
CA PRO A 671 21.94 29.44 14.47
C PRO A 671 20.74 28.54 14.14
N SER A 672 20.98 27.24 14.21
CA SER A 672 20.03 26.20 13.83
C SER A 672 19.99 25.09 14.88
N THR A 673 19.18 24.05 14.64
CA THR A 673 19.11 22.91 15.55
C THR A 673 20.29 21.95 15.30
N VAL A 674 20.72 21.22 16.33
CA VAL A 674 21.84 20.27 16.23
C VAL A 674 21.62 19.24 15.10
N VAL A 675 20.39 18.74 14.95
CA VAL A 675 20.05 17.75 13.93
C VAL A 675 20.09 18.32 12.50
N GLU A 676 19.82 19.60 12.31
CA GLU A 676 19.97 20.28 11.01
C GLU A 676 21.45 20.48 10.66
N ALA A 677 22.28 20.82 11.66
CA ALA A 677 23.72 20.88 11.49
C ALA A 677 24.31 19.52 11.06
N ILE A 678 23.88 18.42 11.68
CA ILE A 678 24.23 17.05 11.25
C ILE A 678 23.77 16.79 9.81
N ALA A 679 22.52 17.14 9.48
CA ALA A 679 21.98 16.98 8.12
C ALA A 679 22.82 17.70 7.05
N SER A 680 23.25 18.93 7.34
CA SER A 680 24.16 19.68 6.46
C SER A 680 25.53 19.01 6.34
N GLY A 681 26.07 18.47 7.44
CA GLY A 681 27.33 17.73 7.44
C GLY A 681 27.27 16.47 6.56
N HIS A 682 26.13 15.76 6.55
CA HIS A 682 25.92 14.64 5.63
C HIS A 682 25.96 15.06 4.16
N ARG A 683 25.25 16.13 3.81
CA ARG A 683 25.25 16.67 2.44
C ARG A 683 26.65 17.08 2.00
N ALA A 684 27.38 17.79 2.86
CA ALA A 684 28.76 18.19 2.63
C ALA A 684 29.68 16.98 2.44
N ALA A 685 29.65 15.99 3.34
CA ALA A 685 30.48 14.79 3.22
C ALA A 685 30.21 14.00 1.92
N ALA A 686 28.94 13.86 1.53
CA ALA A 686 28.57 13.19 0.28
C ALA A 686 29.07 13.97 -0.95
N ALA A 687 29.03 15.30 -0.93
CA ALA A 687 29.56 16.13 -1.99
C ALA A 687 31.10 16.10 -2.04
N MET A 688 31.78 16.17 -0.90
CA MET A 688 33.23 16.02 -0.79
C MET A 688 33.70 14.66 -1.33
N HIS A 689 33.00 13.56 -0.98
CA HIS A 689 33.31 12.24 -1.53
C HIS A 689 33.19 12.20 -3.07
N ARG A 690 32.15 12.81 -3.64
CA ARG A 690 31.98 12.91 -5.10
C ARG A 690 33.11 13.71 -5.74
N PHE A 691 33.43 14.87 -5.16
CA PHE A 691 34.52 15.73 -5.61
C PHE A 691 35.86 15.00 -5.62
N LEU A 692 36.20 14.29 -4.53
CA LEU A 692 37.44 13.51 -4.42
C LEU A 692 37.52 12.34 -5.40
N ARG A 693 36.39 11.88 -5.95
CA ARG A 693 36.34 10.82 -6.97
C ARG A 693 36.33 11.37 -8.41
N GLY A 694 36.43 12.67 -8.61
CA GLY A 694 36.38 13.30 -9.94
C GLY A 694 35.03 13.15 -10.65
N LYS A 695 33.93 12.93 -9.92
CA LYS A 695 32.58 12.89 -10.49
C LYS A 695 31.99 14.30 -10.62
N ALA A 696 31.18 14.52 -11.65
CA ALA A 696 30.57 15.82 -11.94
C ALA A 696 29.59 16.27 -10.83
N ALA A 697 29.49 17.58 -10.58
CA ALA A 697 28.74 18.17 -9.46
C ALA A 697 27.21 18.07 -9.62
N ASP A 698 26.76 17.91 -10.86
CA ASP A 698 25.40 17.81 -11.38
C ASP A 698 24.79 16.40 -11.26
N ASP A 699 25.61 15.39 -10.95
CA ASP A 699 25.14 14.04 -10.57
C ASP A 699 24.62 14.09 -9.13
N LYS A 700 23.35 14.50 -8.97
CA LYS A 700 22.69 14.69 -7.66
C LYS A 700 22.79 13.40 -6.85
N ALA A 701 23.55 13.42 -5.76
CA ALA A 701 23.50 12.34 -4.79
C ALA A 701 22.08 12.25 -4.24
N GLU A 702 21.55 11.03 -4.12
CA GLU A 702 20.29 10.74 -3.43
C GLU A 702 20.41 11.16 -1.95
N THR A 703 20.18 12.44 -1.66
CA THR A 703 20.05 12.98 -0.30
C THR A 703 18.70 12.58 0.29
N SER A 704 17.70 12.36 -0.57
CA SER A 704 16.47 11.66 -0.25
C SER A 704 16.61 10.18 -0.56
N PHE A 705 16.28 9.33 0.41
CA PHE A 705 16.02 7.94 0.08
C PHE A 705 14.62 7.86 -0.54
N PRO A 706 14.48 7.37 -1.78
CA PRO A 706 13.16 7.08 -2.31
C PRO A 706 12.44 6.08 -1.39
N ASP A 707 11.12 6.15 -1.39
CA ASP A 707 10.30 5.10 -0.79
C ASP A 707 10.63 3.74 -1.43
N PRO A 708 10.49 2.63 -0.69
CA PRO A 708 10.71 1.30 -1.25
C PRO A 708 9.88 1.10 -2.53
N ALA A 709 10.49 0.49 -3.55
CA ALA A 709 9.79 0.28 -4.81
C ALA A 709 8.52 -0.55 -4.62
N GLY A 710 7.40 -0.09 -5.17
CA GLY A 710 6.14 -0.83 -5.07
C GLY A 710 5.50 -0.89 -3.69
N CYS A 711 5.93 -0.03 -2.77
CA CYS A 711 5.25 0.13 -1.49
C CYS A 711 3.86 0.75 -1.69
N GLU A 712 2.91 0.33 -0.87
CA GLU A 712 1.63 1.00 -0.71
C GLU A 712 1.80 2.15 0.29
N ASP A 713 0.73 2.92 0.52
CA ASP A 713 0.72 3.94 1.57
C ASP A 713 1.01 3.33 2.95
N TRP A 714 1.29 4.20 3.93
CA TRP A 714 1.46 3.76 5.31
C TRP A 714 0.28 2.92 5.76
N ARG A 715 0.54 1.91 6.58
CA ARG A 715 -0.52 1.03 7.07
C ARG A 715 -1.64 1.83 7.75
N PRO A 716 -2.91 1.41 7.58
CA PRO A 716 -4.00 1.92 8.38
C PRO A 716 -3.74 1.70 9.87
N VAL A 717 -4.15 2.66 10.70
CA VAL A 717 -4.14 2.49 12.15
C VAL A 717 -5.33 1.60 12.52
N PRO A 718 -5.12 0.48 13.23
CA PRO A 718 -6.21 -0.38 13.67
C PRO A 718 -7.19 0.39 14.57
N SER A 719 -8.49 0.26 14.34
CA SER A 719 -9.53 0.93 15.13
C SER A 719 -9.70 0.34 16.54
N ASP A 720 -9.25 -0.90 16.73
CA ASP A 720 -9.30 -1.68 17.96
C ASP A 720 -8.01 -1.59 18.79
N LEU A 721 -7.10 -0.68 18.46
CA LEU A 721 -5.84 -0.52 19.19
C LEU A 721 -6.10 0.05 20.59
N GLU A 722 -5.59 -0.62 21.62
CA GLU A 722 -5.66 -0.13 23.01
C GLU A 722 -4.86 1.17 23.19
N LYS A 723 -5.42 2.09 23.98
CA LYS A 723 -4.76 3.33 24.36
C LYS A 723 -3.82 3.05 25.52
N GLU A 724 -2.60 3.58 25.43
CA GLU A 724 -1.57 3.44 26.46
C GLU A 724 -0.97 4.80 26.78
N GLU A 725 -0.69 5.04 28.06
CA GLU A 725 -0.04 6.28 28.49
C GLU A 725 1.41 6.35 28.00
N ARG A 726 1.80 7.56 27.58
CA ARG A 726 3.19 7.84 27.16
C ARG A 726 4.11 7.81 28.37
N ALA A 727 5.23 7.11 28.25
CA ALA A 727 6.28 7.18 29.27
C ALA A 727 6.85 8.61 29.37
N VAL A 728 6.96 9.13 30.60
CA VAL A 728 7.53 10.45 30.89
C VAL A 728 8.67 10.25 31.88
N PRO A 729 9.86 10.84 31.63
CA PRO A 729 10.96 10.75 32.58
C PRO A 729 10.63 11.46 33.89
N VAL A 730 11.13 10.92 35.01
CA VAL A 730 10.95 11.52 36.33
C VAL A 730 12.08 12.51 36.58
N PHE A 731 11.78 13.80 36.45
CA PHE A 731 12.75 14.87 36.68
C PHE A 731 13.10 15.04 38.16
N SER A 732 14.32 15.50 38.44
CA SER A 732 14.74 15.93 39.78
C SER A 732 13.90 17.11 40.30
N ASP A 733 13.76 17.22 41.62
CA ASP A 733 13.00 18.29 42.28
C ASP A 733 13.42 19.70 41.81
N PRO A 734 12.46 20.60 41.47
CA PRO A 734 12.75 21.94 40.96
C PRO A 734 13.69 22.78 41.85
N HIS A 735 13.60 22.63 43.17
CA HIS A 735 14.48 23.35 44.09
C HIS A 735 15.91 22.82 43.99
N ILE A 736 16.09 21.49 44.00
CA ILE A 736 17.41 20.86 43.88
C ILE A 736 18.07 21.22 42.55
N ARG A 737 17.36 21.07 41.43
CA ARG A 737 17.94 21.36 40.10
C ARG A 737 18.29 22.83 39.90
N SER A 738 17.66 23.74 40.64
CA SER A 738 18.00 25.18 40.60
C SER A 738 19.32 25.52 41.29
N LEU A 739 19.92 24.57 42.03
CA LEU A 739 21.12 24.77 42.85
C LEU A 739 22.34 23.98 42.35
N THR A 740 22.15 23.03 41.44
CA THR A 740 23.24 22.18 40.92
C THR A 740 23.29 22.19 39.38
N PHE A 741 24.43 21.77 38.85
CA PHE A 741 24.62 21.53 37.41
C PHE A 741 24.51 20.03 37.06
N ASP A 742 23.99 19.23 37.98
CA ASP A 742 23.76 17.81 37.73
C ASP A 742 22.69 17.62 36.65
N GLU A 743 22.75 16.50 35.94
CA GLU A 743 21.78 16.17 34.90
C GLU A 743 20.37 16.06 35.49
N ILE A 744 19.43 16.84 34.96
CA ILE A 744 18.07 17.00 35.56
C ILE A 744 17.09 15.90 35.18
N ASP A 745 17.36 15.21 34.07
CA ASP A 745 16.57 14.12 33.52
C ASP A 745 17.41 12.86 33.63
N PRO A 746 17.01 11.83 34.40
CA PRO A 746 17.75 10.56 34.51
C PRO A 746 17.49 9.59 33.34
N GLY A 747 16.54 9.90 32.45
CA GLY A 747 16.12 9.01 31.36
C GLY A 747 15.13 7.93 31.80
N PHE A 748 14.87 6.95 30.91
CA PHE A 748 13.94 5.86 31.18
C PHE A 748 14.60 4.67 31.89
N SER A 749 13.79 3.98 32.70
CA SER A 749 14.09 2.60 33.10
C SER A 749 14.02 1.67 31.88
N THR A 750 14.65 0.49 31.96
CA THR A 750 14.58 -0.52 30.90
C THR A 750 13.13 -0.94 30.61
N GLU A 751 12.31 -1.09 31.65
CA GLU A 751 10.91 -1.46 31.53
C GLU A 751 10.09 -0.38 30.82
N ASP A 752 10.23 0.87 31.22
CA ASP A 752 9.54 2.00 30.59
C ASP A 752 9.96 2.17 29.13
N ALA A 753 11.25 2.03 28.83
CA ALA A 753 11.76 2.14 27.45
C ALA A 753 11.23 1.02 26.55
N VAL A 754 11.18 -0.23 27.02
CA VAL A 754 10.64 -1.36 26.25
C VAL A 754 9.12 -1.21 26.05
N ARG A 755 8.39 -0.79 27.09
CA ARG A 755 6.94 -0.50 27.00
C ARG A 755 6.67 0.61 25.99
N GLU A 756 7.36 1.74 26.12
CA GLU A 756 7.20 2.90 25.23
C GLU A 756 7.58 2.57 23.78
N ALA A 757 8.65 1.82 23.56
CA ALA A 757 9.00 1.31 22.22
C ALA A 757 7.95 0.32 21.67
N GLY A 758 7.29 -0.42 22.57
CA GLY A 758 6.17 -1.32 22.30
C GLY A 758 4.97 -0.64 21.62
N ARG A 759 4.71 0.63 21.97
CA ARG A 759 3.61 1.45 21.44
C ARG A 759 3.78 1.81 19.95
N CYS A 760 4.94 1.57 19.34
CA CYS A 760 5.20 1.91 17.94
C CYS A 760 4.27 1.18 16.95
N LEU A 761 3.51 1.95 16.15
CA LEU A 761 2.59 1.43 15.13
C LEU A 761 3.30 0.70 13.98
N ASN A 762 4.62 0.87 13.83
CA ASN A 762 5.41 0.25 12.77
C ASN A 762 4.84 0.57 11.36
N CYS A 763 4.65 1.87 11.09
CA CYS A 763 3.98 2.41 9.90
C CYS A 763 4.55 1.87 8.57
N GLY A 764 5.87 1.63 8.52
CA GLY A 764 6.58 1.15 7.33
C GLY A 764 6.49 -0.37 7.10
N GLY A 765 5.75 -1.12 7.93
CA GLY A 765 5.84 -2.59 7.93
C GLY A 765 7.19 -3.04 8.47
N CYS A 766 8.12 -3.41 7.59
CA CYS A 766 9.53 -3.59 7.92
C CYS A 766 10.13 -2.31 8.51
N CYS A 767 10.90 -2.45 9.58
CA CYS A 767 11.59 -1.32 10.22
C CYS A 767 12.97 -1.01 9.61
N GLU A 768 13.40 -1.73 8.58
CA GLU A 768 14.71 -1.59 7.91
C GLU A 768 15.90 -1.56 8.90
N CYS A 769 15.85 -2.37 9.96
CA CYS A 769 16.97 -2.52 10.90
C CYS A 769 18.18 -3.27 10.32
N MET A 770 18.04 -3.86 9.13
CA MET A 770 19.07 -4.58 8.37
C MET A 770 19.67 -5.81 9.06
N GLU A 771 19.19 -6.22 10.24
CA GLU A 771 19.68 -7.43 10.93
C GLU A 771 19.43 -8.70 10.11
N CYS A 772 18.34 -8.77 9.35
CA CYS A 772 18.08 -9.87 8.43
C CYS A 772 19.16 -10.00 7.35
N VAL A 773 19.69 -8.88 6.85
CA VAL A 773 20.78 -8.86 5.85
C VAL A 773 22.07 -9.39 6.46
N ARG A 774 22.37 -9.03 7.72
CA ARG A 774 23.60 -9.46 8.41
C ARG A 774 23.67 -10.96 8.65
N VAL A 775 22.54 -11.59 8.99
CA VAL A 775 22.49 -13.04 9.23
C VAL A 775 22.28 -13.88 7.96
N CYS A 776 22.08 -13.25 6.80
CA CYS A 776 21.84 -13.95 5.55
C CYS A 776 23.16 -14.38 4.90
N GLU A 777 23.59 -15.61 5.17
CA GLU A 777 24.85 -16.18 4.64
C GLU A 777 24.96 -16.16 3.11
N THR A 778 23.84 -16.40 2.40
CA THR A 778 23.84 -16.42 0.93
C THR A 778 23.78 -15.04 0.28
N GLY A 779 23.61 -13.98 1.07
CA GLY A 779 23.43 -12.61 0.56
C GLY A 779 22.21 -12.48 -0.34
N ALA A 780 21.11 -13.19 -0.04
CA ALA A 780 19.89 -13.21 -0.84
C ALA A 780 19.01 -11.96 -0.67
N ILE A 781 19.16 -11.21 0.43
CA ILE A 781 18.26 -10.11 0.78
C ILE A 781 18.76 -8.79 0.15
N ASP A 782 17.90 -8.13 -0.62
CA ASP A 782 18.15 -6.78 -1.17
C ASP A 782 16.95 -5.87 -0.97
N HIS A 783 17.10 -4.93 -0.03
CA HIS A 783 16.09 -3.93 0.32
C HIS A 783 15.78 -2.92 -0.80
N ARG A 784 16.56 -2.88 -1.88
CA ARG A 784 16.43 -1.92 -2.98
C ARG A 784 15.86 -2.53 -4.27
N MET A 785 15.40 -3.78 -4.21
CA MET A 785 14.82 -4.48 -5.36
C MET A 785 13.67 -3.66 -5.99
N PRO A 786 13.70 -3.37 -7.30
CA PRO A 786 12.65 -2.61 -7.97
C PRO A 786 11.43 -3.46 -8.30
N GLU A 787 10.33 -2.80 -8.67
CA GLU A 787 9.22 -3.47 -9.36
C GLU A 787 9.63 -3.87 -10.79
N GLU A 788 9.14 -5.02 -11.26
CA GLU A 788 9.36 -5.49 -12.63
C GLU A 788 8.05 -5.51 -13.40
N PHE A 789 8.06 -5.04 -14.64
CA PHE A 789 6.93 -5.12 -15.57
C PHE A 789 7.31 -6.03 -16.73
N LEU A 790 6.65 -7.19 -16.82
CA LEU A 790 6.89 -8.21 -17.83
C LEU A 790 5.82 -8.10 -18.92
N SER A 791 6.22 -8.05 -20.19
CA SER A 791 5.30 -8.11 -21.34
C SER A 791 5.33 -9.52 -21.93
N ILE A 792 4.23 -10.26 -21.81
CA ILE A 792 4.17 -11.69 -22.10
C ILE A 792 3.13 -11.96 -23.20
N PRO A 793 3.55 -12.49 -24.36
CA PRO A 793 2.62 -12.92 -25.40
C PRO A 793 2.01 -14.29 -25.08
N VAL A 794 0.69 -14.45 -25.22
CA VAL A 794 -0.04 -15.72 -25.02
C VAL A 794 -1.21 -15.87 -25.99
N GLY A 795 -1.64 -17.11 -26.25
CA GLY A 795 -2.76 -17.41 -27.13
C GLY A 795 -4.12 -17.37 -26.45
N SER A 796 -4.16 -17.83 -25.19
CA SER A 796 -5.36 -17.83 -24.37
C SER A 796 -5.04 -17.57 -22.90
N ILE A 797 -6.08 -17.22 -22.15
CA ILE A 797 -6.01 -16.90 -20.73
C ILE A 797 -7.05 -17.73 -19.97
N ILE A 798 -6.67 -18.32 -18.84
CA ILE A 798 -7.58 -18.96 -17.89
C ILE A 798 -7.62 -18.12 -16.60
N THR A 799 -8.79 -17.60 -16.26
CA THR A 799 -9.02 -16.83 -15.04
C THR A 799 -9.47 -17.77 -13.93
N ALA A 800 -8.68 -17.83 -12.86
CA ALA A 800 -8.82 -18.75 -11.73
C ALA A 800 -8.55 -18.05 -10.38
N THR A 801 -9.03 -16.81 -10.23
CA THR A 801 -8.67 -15.91 -9.11
C THR A 801 -9.25 -16.28 -7.75
N GLY A 802 -10.14 -17.27 -7.68
CA GLY A 802 -10.74 -17.73 -6.42
C GLY A 802 -11.92 -16.87 -5.94
N PHE A 803 -12.05 -16.75 -4.62
CA PHE A 803 -13.16 -16.09 -3.92
C PHE A 803 -12.60 -15.39 -2.66
N ASP A 804 -13.39 -14.51 -2.05
CA ASP A 804 -13.13 -14.02 -0.68
C ASP A 804 -14.23 -14.55 0.26
N LEU A 805 -13.93 -14.68 1.56
CA LEU A 805 -14.94 -15.03 2.56
C LEU A 805 -15.69 -13.76 3.01
N PHE A 806 -17.02 -13.85 3.10
CA PHE A 806 -17.85 -12.76 3.60
C PHE A 806 -17.46 -12.35 5.02
N ASP A 807 -17.20 -11.06 5.19
CA ASP A 807 -16.99 -10.45 6.49
C ASP A 807 -18.31 -10.42 7.27
N SER A 808 -18.40 -11.21 8.34
CA SER A 808 -19.65 -11.36 9.11
C SER A 808 -19.91 -10.21 10.10
N ARG A 809 -19.02 -9.22 10.22
CA ARG A 809 -19.17 -8.06 11.15
C ARG A 809 -20.46 -7.24 10.93
N PRO A 810 -20.97 -7.04 9.70
CA PRO A 810 -22.24 -6.35 9.48
C PRO A 810 -23.45 -7.07 10.10
N ILE A 811 -23.38 -8.39 10.32
CA ILE A 811 -24.42 -9.17 11.00
C ILE A 811 -24.26 -9.04 12.52
N THR A 812 -24.54 -7.84 13.03
CA THR A 812 -24.29 -7.45 14.42
C THR A 812 -24.92 -8.38 15.48
N GLN A 813 -26.06 -9.02 15.15
CA GLN A 813 -26.75 -9.96 16.02
C GLN A 813 -25.96 -11.26 16.27
N TYR A 814 -24.95 -11.57 15.47
CA TYR A 814 -24.07 -12.72 15.68
C TYR A 814 -22.78 -12.37 16.45
N GLY A 815 -22.50 -11.09 16.64
CA GLY A 815 -21.40 -10.63 17.49
C GLY A 815 -19.99 -10.97 16.98
N PHE A 816 -19.82 -11.29 15.69
CA PHE A 816 -18.52 -11.53 15.09
C PHE A 816 -17.62 -10.28 15.19
N GLY A 817 -16.38 -10.45 15.64
CA GLY A 817 -15.44 -9.35 15.94
C GLY A 817 -15.71 -8.60 17.25
N ARG A 818 -16.85 -8.86 17.92
CA ARG A 818 -17.17 -8.31 19.25
C ARG A 818 -17.00 -9.35 20.36
N TYR A 819 -17.39 -10.60 20.10
CA TYR A 819 -17.32 -11.68 21.08
C TYR A 819 -16.09 -12.57 20.82
N PRO A 820 -15.23 -12.83 21.82
CA PRO A 820 -13.99 -13.56 21.61
C PRO A 820 -14.17 -14.95 21.00
N ASN A 821 -15.27 -15.64 21.36
CA ASN A 821 -15.51 -17.04 20.99
C ASN A 821 -16.45 -17.22 19.79
N VAL A 822 -16.68 -16.16 19.00
CA VAL A 822 -17.36 -16.25 17.71
C VAL A 822 -16.30 -16.20 16.61
N PHE A 823 -16.13 -17.31 15.88
CA PHE A 823 -15.15 -17.47 14.82
C PHE A 823 -15.83 -17.59 13.47
N SER A 824 -15.21 -17.07 12.42
CA SER A 824 -15.55 -17.40 11.05
C SER A 824 -15.13 -18.83 10.72
N SER A 825 -15.72 -19.40 9.68
CA SER A 825 -15.35 -20.73 9.19
C SER A 825 -13.86 -20.86 8.82
N LEU A 826 -13.24 -19.82 8.27
CA LEU A 826 -11.82 -19.85 7.89
C LEU A 826 -10.90 -19.67 9.11
N GLU A 827 -11.26 -18.83 10.09
CA GLU A 827 -10.56 -18.79 11.38
C GLU A 827 -10.59 -20.16 12.07
N PHE A 828 -11.74 -20.84 12.05
CA PHE A 828 -11.86 -22.17 12.63
C PHE A 828 -10.99 -23.21 11.90
N GLU A 829 -10.88 -23.15 10.57
CA GLU A 829 -9.93 -23.97 9.80
C GLU A 829 -8.50 -23.76 10.27
N ARG A 830 -8.10 -22.50 10.51
CA ARG A 830 -6.75 -22.18 10.98
C ARG A 830 -6.50 -22.71 12.38
N LEU A 831 -7.48 -22.66 13.30
CA LEU A 831 -7.37 -23.29 14.62
C LEU A 831 -7.17 -24.81 14.51
N ASN A 832 -7.88 -25.44 13.59
CA ASN A 832 -7.83 -26.89 13.43
C ASN A 832 -6.58 -27.35 12.67
N ASN A 833 -5.98 -26.51 11.84
CA ASN A 833 -4.82 -26.87 11.02
C ASN A 833 -3.57 -27.10 11.88
N ALA A 834 -2.85 -28.22 11.65
CA ALA A 834 -1.62 -28.56 12.37
C ALA A 834 -0.49 -27.51 12.22
N THR A 835 -0.47 -26.77 11.11
CA THR A 835 0.45 -25.64 10.86
C THR A 835 -0.17 -24.28 11.19
N GLY A 836 -1.36 -24.28 11.79
CA GLY A 836 -2.04 -23.09 12.25
C GLY A 836 -1.52 -22.54 13.58
N PRO A 837 -2.07 -21.41 14.05
CA PRO A 837 -1.56 -20.67 15.21
C PRO A 837 -1.64 -21.43 16.54
N THR A 838 -2.53 -22.42 16.65
CA THR A 838 -2.70 -23.25 17.84
C THR A 838 -2.12 -24.66 17.67
N GLY A 839 -1.38 -24.93 16.59
CA GLY A 839 -0.82 -26.26 16.30
C GLY A 839 -1.88 -27.34 16.08
N GLY A 840 -3.08 -26.95 15.64
CA GLY A 840 -4.22 -27.84 15.46
C GLY A 840 -5.09 -28.05 16.70
N LEU A 841 -4.87 -27.29 17.77
CA LEU A 841 -5.70 -27.38 18.97
C LEU A 841 -6.90 -26.43 18.85
N ILE A 842 -8.12 -26.97 18.96
CA ILE A 842 -9.35 -26.17 19.01
C ILE A 842 -9.44 -25.54 20.40
N ARG A 843 -9.26 -24.22 20.48
CA ARG A 843 -9.20 -23.46 21.74
C ARG A 843 -10.10 -22.23 21.71
N MET A 844 -10.64 -21.87 22.87
CA MET A 844 -11.35 -20.62 23.08
C MET A 844 -10.39 -19.44 23.21
N ARG A 845 -10.91 -18.22 23.10
CA ARG A 845 -10.24 -16.96 23.45
C ARG A 845 -10.79 -16.38 24.75
N ASP A 846 -9.92 -15.76 25.54
CA ASP A 846 -10.31 -14.86 26.64
C ASP A 846 -10.67 -13.45 26.09
N ASP A 847 -11.06 -12.54 26.99
CA ASP A 847 -11.42 -11.16 26.63
C ASP A 847 -10.23 -10.35 26.06
N HIS A 848 -8.99 -10.80 26.28
CA HIS A 848 -7.76 -10.23 25.73
C HIS A 848 -7.34 -10.88 24.40
N GLY A 849 -8.09 -11.88 23.93
CA GLY A 849 -7.84 -12.61 22.69
C GLY A 849 -6.82 -13.75 22.79
N ASN A 850 -6.32 -14.09 23.98
CA ASN A 850 -5.38 -15.19 24.17
C ASN A 850 -6.09 -16.55 24.14
N PHE A 851 -5.44 -17.57 23.59
CA PHE A 851 -5.98 -18.92 23.55
C PHE A 851 -5.97 -19.60 24.92
N THR A 852 -7.13 -20.07 25.35
CA THR A 852 -7.37 -20.71 26.65
C THR A 852 -7.75 -22.19 26.48
N ASP A 853 -8.69 -22.68 27.27
CA ASP A 853 -9.14 -24.07 27.31
C ASP A 853 -9.95 -24.47 26.05
N PRO A 854 -10.05 -25.77 25.74
CA PRO A 854 -10.93 -26.28 24.69
C PRO A 854 -12.42 -26.06 25.04
N PRO A 855 -13.30 -25.83 24.05
CA PRO A 855 -14.74 -25.71 24.29
C PRO A 855 -15.37 -27.05 24.68
N GLN A 856 -16.36 -27.05 25.56
CA GLN A 856 -17.20 -28.22 25.88
C GLN A 856 -18.53 -28.22 25.12
N SER A 857 -18.93 -27.08 24.55
CA SER A 857 -20.05 -26.99 23.62
C SER A 857 -19.79 -26.01 22.48
N VAL A 858 -20.16 -26.40 21.26
CA VAL A 858 -19.95 -25.61 20.04
C VAL A 858 -21.23 -25.50 19.23
N ALA A 859 -21.56 -24.30 18.78
CA ALA A 859 -22.60 -24.05 17.79
C ALA A 859 -21.98 -23.78 16.41
N ILE A 860 -22.50 -24.41 15.37
CA ILE A 860 -22.12 -24.19 13.98
C ILE A 860 -23.33 -23.60 13.26
N VAL A 861 -23.17 -22.39 12.71
CA VAL A 861 -24.26 -21.62 12.12
C VAL A 861 -24.10 -21.59 10.60
N HIS A 862 -25.08 -22.14 9.88
CA HIS A 862 -25.09 -22.16 8.42
C HIS A 862 -25.61 -20.84 7.84
N CYS A 863 -25.41 -20.68 6.53
CA CYS A 863 -26.04 -19.61 5.74
C CYS A 863 -25.76 -18.20 6.31
N VAL A 864 -24.56 -17.97 6.87
CA VAL A 864 -24.17 -16.66 7.38
C VAL A 864 -23.81 -15.78 6.19
N GLY A 865 -24.66 -14.78 5.90
CA GLY A 865 -24.54 -13.93 4.71
C GLY A 865 -24.93 -14.59 3.39
N SER A 866 -25.41 -15.83 3.37
CA SER A 866 -25.95 -16.51 2.17
C SER A 866 -27.43 -16.80 2.33
N ARG A 867 -28.17 -16.78 1.22
CA ARG A 867 -29.64 -16.90 1.22
C ARG A 867 -30.26 -15.89 2.18
N ASP A 868 -29.81 -14.65 2.07
CA ASP A 868 -30.12 -13.54 2.95
C ASP A 868 -30.35 -12.29 2.09
N ASP A 869 -31.57 -11.78 2.07
CA ASP A 869 -31.99 -10.66 1.19
C ASP A 869 -31.29 -9.34 1.56
N HIS A 870 -30.69 -9.24 2.76
CA HIS A 870 -29.88 -8.09 3.16
C HIS A 870 -28.45 -8.14 2.63
N TYR A 871 -27.98 -9.32 2.20
CA TYR A 871 -26.60 -9.56 1.76
C TYR A 871 -26.60 -10.30 0.41
N HIS A 872 -26.59 -11.63 0.41
CA HIS A 872 -26.57 -12.45 -0.81
C HIS A 872 -27.77 -13.38 -0.89
N GLU A 873 -28.58 -13.22 -1.93
CA GLU A 873 -29.73 -14.10 -2.22
C GLU A 873 -29.31 -15.53 -2.62
N TYR A 874 -28.06 -15.72 -3.08
CA TYR A 874 -27.56 -17.01 -3.54
C TYR A 874 -27.07 -17.92 -2.40
N CYS A 875 -26.89 -19.19 -2.72
CA CYS A 875 -26.29 -20.17 -1.82
C CYS A 875 -24.80 -20.35 -2.12
N SER A 876 -23.97 -20.34 -1.09
CA SER A 876 -22.52 -20.57 -1.21
C SER A 876 -22.11 -22.02 -1.49
N ARG A 877 -23.07 -22.96 -1.60
CA ARG A 877 -22.91 -24.39 -1.97
C ARG A 877 -22.01 -25.28 -1.08
N VAL A 878 -21.04 -24.73 -0.36
CA VAL A 878 -20.02 -25.48 0.41
C VAL A 878 -20.23 -25.42 1.91
N CYS A 879 -20.95 -24.41 2.42
CA CYS A 879 -21.07 -24.13 3.85
C CYS A 879 -21.68 -25.31 4.64
N CYS A 880 -22.69 -26.00 4.11
CA CYS A 880 -23.27 -27.17 4.77
C CYS A 880 -22.25 -28.30 4.94
N MET A 881 -21.45 -28.58 3.92
CA MET A 881 -20.44 -29.64 3.98
C MET A 881 -19.25 -29.25 4.85
N ALA A 882 -18.87 -27.97 4.84
CA ALA A 882 -17.86 -27.44 5.75
C ALA A 882 -18.32 -27.56 7.21
N ALA A 883 -19.59 -27.26 7.51
CA ALA A 883 -20.15 -27.41 8.85
C ALA A 883 -20.14 -28.86 9.34
N LEU A 884 -20.56 -29.82 8.50
CA LEU A 884 -20.46 -31.25 8.80
C LEU A 884 -19.03 -31.67 9.08
N LYS A 885 -18.10 -31.19 8.26
CA LYS A 885 -16.67 -31.42 8.47
C LYS A 885 -16.22 -30.87 9.81
N TYR A 886 -16.62 -29.65 10.18
CA TYR A 886 -16.26 -29.06 11.47
C TYR A 886 -16.83 -29.84 12.65
N GLY A 887 -18.10 -30.24 12.59
CA GLY A 887 -18.70 -31.08 13.63
C GLY A 887 -17.94 -32.39 13.83
N HIS A 888 -17.59 -33.07 12.72
CA HIS A 888 -16.76 -34.27 12.77
C HIS A 888 -15.38 -34.00 13.40
N LEU A 889 -14.69 -32.95 12.96
CA LEU A 889 -13.34 -32.61 13.45
C LEU A 889 -13.33 -32.21 14.93
N ILE A 890 -14.42 -31.60 15.42
CA ILE A 890 -14.59 -31.29 16.85
C ILE A 890 -14.64 -32.59 17.65
N HIS A 891 -15.47 -33.57 17.25
CA HIS A 891 -15.54 -34.86 17.92
C HIS A 891 -14.24 -35.67 17.81
N ASP A 892 -13.60 -35.68 16.63
CA ASP A 892 -12.32 -36.38 16.41
C ASP A 892 -11.21 -35.87 17.33
N ARG A 893 -11.17 -34.56 17.61
CA ARG A 893 -10.07 -33.94 18.38
C ARG A 893 -10.37 -33.75 19.86
N LEU A 894 -11.61 -33.42 20.22
CA LEU A 894 -11.99 -33.12 21.59
C LEU A 894 -12.76 -34.27 22.26
N GLY A 895 -13.20 -35.26 21.48
CA GLY A 895 -13.99 -36.40 21.92
C GLY A 895 -15.50 -36.18 21.80
N HIS A 896 -16.26 -37.29 21.74
CA HIS A 896 -17.71 -37.31 21.54
C HIS A 896 -18.54 -36.79 22.73
N GLN A 897 -17.90 -36.50 23.85
CA GLN A 897 -18.54 -35.86 25.01
C GLN A 897 -18.79 -34.35 24.81
N VAL A 898 -18.09 -33.72 23.85
CA VAL A 898 -18.32 -32.31 23.49
C VAL A 898 -19.65 -32.20 22.77
N ARG A 899 -20.49 -31.23 23.17
CA ARG A 899 -21.80 -31.02 22.57
C ARG A 899 -21.69 -30.15 21.32
N VAL A 900 -21.97 -30.70 20.15
CA VAL A 900 -21.98 -29.94 18.89
C VAL A 900 -23.41 -29.74 18.40
N TYR A 901 -23.77 -28.48 18.15
CA TYR A 901 -25.07 -28.08 17.64
C TYR A 901 -24.91 -27.44 16.26
N ASP A 902 -25.61 -27.97 15.27
CA ASP A 902 -25.57 -27.51 13.89
C ASP A 902 -26.93 -26.89 13.52
N PHE A 903 -26.92 -25.59 13.20
CA PHE A 903 -28.12 -24.81 12.92
C PHE A 903 -28.23 -24.50 11.43
N TYR A 904 -29.26 -25.05 10.79
CA TYR A 904 -29.41 -25.02 9.34
C TYR A 904 -30.82 -24.64 8.87
N ILE A 905 -30.93 -24.24 7.60
CA ILE A 905 -32.23 -24.06 6.91
C ILE A 905 -32.56 -25.33 6.11
N ASP A 906 -31.63 -25.72 5.23
CA ASP A 906 -31.67 -26.96 4.45
C ASP A 906 -30.25 -27.56 4.39
N MET A 907 -30.12 -28.87 4.51
CA MET A 907 -28.85 -29.58 4.32
C MET A 907 -28.61 -29.85 2.82
N ARG A 908 -27.63 -29.15 2.23
CA ARG A 908 -27.34 -29.24 0.78
C ARG A 908 -26.17 -30.19 0.49
N CYS A 909 -26.39 -31.47 0.73
CA CYS A 909 -25.42 -32.55 0.59
C CYS A 909 -25.48 -33.24 -0.79
N PHE A 910 -25.33 -32.46 -1.88
CA PHE A 910 -25.64 -32.92 -3.25
C PHE A 910 -24.50 -33.66 -3.98
N GLY A 911 -23.27 -33.62 -3.47
CA GLY A 911 -22.11 -34.28 -4.07
C GLY A 911 -22.07 -35.79 -3.82
N LYS A 912 -21.18 -36.50 -4.52
CA LYS A 912 -21.00 -37.95 -4.31
C LYS A 912 -20.56 -38.22 -2.86
N ASN A 913 -21.31 -39.08 -2.17
CA ASN A 913 -21.11 -39.45 -0.75
C ASN A 913 -21.35 -38.32 0.27
N TYR A 914 -21.90 -37.17 -0.13
CA TYR A 914 -22.11 -36.04 0.79
C TYR A 914 -23.24 -36.35 1.77
N GLU A 915 -24.34 -36.91 1.28
CA GLU A 915 -25.44 -37.42 2.11
C GLU A 915 -24.99 -38.53 3.07
N SER A 916 -24.12 -39.43 2.62
CA SER A 916 -23.54 -40.46 3.48
C SER A 916 -22.68 -39.86 4.59
N PHE A 917 -21.94 -38.80 4.29
CA PHE A 917 -21.16 -38.06 5.27
C PHE A 917 -22.06 -37.34 6.29
N PHE A 918 -23.19 -36.77 5.84
CA PHE A 918 -24.19 -36.21 6.74
C PHE A 918 -24.74 -37.24 7.73
N ARG A 919 -25.14 -38.43 7.25
CA ARG A 919 -25.62 -39.51 8.12
C ARG A 919 -24.58 -39.96 9.14
N ARG A 920 -23.32 -40.08 8.71
CA ARG A 920 -22.21 -40.36 9.61
C ARG A 920 -22.11 -39.32 10.73
N CYS A 921 -22.21 -38.03 10.42
CA CYS A 921 -22.20 -36.97 11.43
C CYS A 921 -23.39 -37.08 12.41
N GLN A 922 -24.57 -37.52 11.95
CA GLN A 922 -25.70 -37.82 12.84
C GLN A 922 -25.40 -39.00 13.78
N GLU A 923 -24.80 -40.07 13.25
CA GLU A 923 -24.39 -41.25 14.03
C GLU A 923 -23.28 -40.93 15.04
N GLU A 924 -22.43 -39.94 14.76
CA GLU A 924 -21.38 -39.45 15.66
C GLU A 924 -21.92 -38.60 16.83
N GLY A 925 -23.24 -38.33 16.87
CA GLY A 925 -23.90 -37.62 17.97
C GLY A 925 -24.01 -36.11 17.81
N ILE A 926 -23.80 -35.57 16.60
CA ILE A 926 -23.96 -34.13 16.32
C ILE A 926 -25.46 -33.79 16.30
N CYS A 927 -25.85 -32.75 17.03
CA CYS A 927 -27.25 -32.32 17.12
C CYS A 927 -27.59 -31.36 15.98
N PHE A 928 -28.54 -31.73 15.12
CA PHE A 928 -28.99 -30.89 14.01
C PHE A 928 -30.32 -30.21 14.32
N THR A 929 -30.33 -28.88 14.35
CA THR A 929 -31.52 -28.07 14.59
C THR A 929 -31.90 -27.32 13.31
N ARG A 930 -33.10 -27.58 12.80
CA ARG A 930 -33.60 -26.87 11.61
C ARG A 930 -34.17 -25.53 12.02
N GLY A 931 -33.34 -24.51 11.98
CA GLY A 931 -33.72 -23.13 12.26
C GLY A 931 -32.49 -22.24 12.36
N LYS A 932 -32.41 -21.25 11.46
CA LYS A 932 -31.33 -20.24 11.49
C LYS A 932 -31.41 -19.46 12.81
N PRO A 933 -30.32 -19.31 13.57
CA PRO A 933 -30.32 -18.52 14.79
C PRO A 933 -30.76 -17.08 14.53
N ALA A 934 -31.62 -16.56 15.40
CA ALA A 934 -32.04 -15.17 15.39
C ALA A 934 -30.92 -14.27 15.90
N GLU A 935 -30.28 -14.65 17.01
CA GLU A 935 -29.18 -13.88 17.62
C GLU A 935 -28.26 -14.75 18.49
N ILE A 936 -27.08 -14.20 18.79
CA ILE A 936 -26.09 -14.74 19.73
C ILE A 936 -25.83 -13.68 20.79
N GLN A 937 -25.99 -14.04 22.06
CA GLN A 937 -25.74 -13.16 23.20
C GLN A 937 -24.51 -13.60 23.99
N TYR A 938 -23.74 -12.64 24.51
CA TYR A 938 -22.63 -12.91 25.44
C TYR A 938 -23.16 -13.12 26.86
N GLN A 939 -22.67 -14.14 27.57
CA GLN A 939 -23.05 -14.41 28.96
C GLN A 939 -21.91 -14.08 29.92
N ASN A 940 -22.16 -13.14 30.84
CA ASN A 940 -21.29 -12.89 31.99
C ASN A 940 -21.68 -13.87 33.12
N GLY A 941 -21.31 -15.16 33.01
CA GLY A 941 -21.69 -16.21 33.97
C GLY A 941 -20.55 -17.20 34.25
N GLY A 942 -20.56 -17.84 35.43
CA GLY A 942 -19.52 -18.76 35.91
C GLY A 942 -19.33 -20.03 35.06
N SER A 943 -18.25 -20.78 35.35
CA SER A 943 -17.67 -21.86 34.52
C SER A 943 -18.60 -22.95 34.00
N ASP A 944 -19.81 -23.11 34.56
CA ASP A 944 -20.73 -24.22 34.28
C ASP A 944 -21.90 -23.85 33.34
N SER A 945 -22.05 -22.56 32.97
CA SER A 945 -23.03 -22.08 31.99
C SER A 945 -22.29 -21.47 30.81
N GLY A 946 -22.36 -22.09 29.62
CA GLY A 946 -21.55 -21.71 28.45
C GLY A 946 -21.51 -20.21 28.15
N LYS A 947 -20.37 -19.74 27.62
CA LYS A 947 -20.03 -18.30 27.47
C LYS A 947 -20.93 -17.51 26.50
N LEU A 948 -21.62 -18.20 25.61
CA LEU A 948 -22.48 -17.63 24.57
C LEU A 948 -23.87 -18.29 24.64
N MET A 949 -24.92 -17.56 24.31
CA MET A 949 -26.28 -18.07 24.23
C MET A 949 -26.79 -17.93 22.80
N VAL A 950 -27.07 -19.05 22.14
CA VAL A 950 -27.64 -19.09 20.79
C VAL A 950 -29.16 -19.15 20.89
N ILE A 951 -29.85 -18.21 20.25
CA ILE A 951 -31.29 -18.03 20.36
C ILE A 951 -31.92 -18.12 18.97
N GLY A 952 -33.00 -18.89 18.84
CA GLY A 952 -33.72 -19.05 17.59
C GLY A 952 -34.96 -19.92 17.77
N GLU A 953 -35.47 -20.45 16.66
CA GLU A 953 -36.64 -21.33 16.63
C GLU A 953 -36.28 -22.65 15.96
N ASP A 954 -36.62 -23.78 16.58
CA ASP A 954 -36.62 -25.07 15.88
C ASP A 954 -37.92 -25.16 15.07
N THR A 955 -37.78 -25.00 13.76
CA THR A 955 -38.92 -24.96 12.83
C THR A 955 -39.61 -26.31 12.65
N LEU A 956 -38.99 -27.42 13.06
CA LEU A 956 -39.63 -28.74 13.04
C LEU A 956 -40.51 -28.95 14.28
N LEU A 957 -40.15 -28.33 15.40
CA LEU A 957 -40.91 -28.39 16.65
C LEU A 957 -41.86 -27.20 16.85
N GLY A 958 -41.64 -26.09 16.12
CA GLY A 958 -42.36 -24.82 16.32
C GLY A 958 -42.07 -24.21 17.71
N MET A 959 -40.87 -24.44 18.24
CA MET A 959 -40.49 -24.03 19.61
C MET A 959 -39.24 -23.16 19.59
N PRO A 960 -39.20 -22.08 20.40
CA PRO A 960 -37.98 -21.31 20.57
C PRO A 960 -36.92 -22.12 21.33
N TYR A 961 -35.66 -21.99 20.95
CA TYR A 961 -34.52 -22.55 21.67
C TYR A 961 -33.62 -21.45 22.23
N ARG A 962 -32.97 -21.77 23.35
CA ARG A 962 -31.91 -20.97 23.98
C ARG A 962 -30.81 -21.94 24.43
N ILE A 963 -29.77 -22.08 23.62
CA ILE A 963 -28.74 -23.10 23.82
C ILE A 963 -27.43 -22.42 24.26
N PRO A 964 -26.95 -22.68 25.49
CA PRO A 964 -25.66 -22.18 25.95
C PRO A 964 -24.52 -22.95 25.29
N VAL A 965 -23.58 -22.23 24.69
CA VAL A 965 -22.38 -22.78 24.04
C VAL A 965 -21.13 -22.03 24.45
N ASP A 966 -19.99 -22.69 24.39
CA ASP A 966 -18.69 -22.05 24.66
C ASP A 966 -18.14 -21.33 23.43
N MET A 967 -18.42 -21.86 22.25
CA MET A 967 -17.90 -21.37 20.97
C MET A 967 -18.98 -21.37 19.89
N VAL A 968 -18.93 -20.38 19.00
CA VAL A 968 -19.73 -20.34 17.77
C VAL A 968 -18.82 -20.29 16.55
N VAL A 969 -19.12 -21.12 15.54
CA VAL A 969 -18.48 -21.10 14.22
C VAL A 969 -19.50 -20.63 13.17
N LEU A 970 -19.19 -19.54 12.48
CA LEU A 970 -20.03 -18.95 11.44
C LEU A 970 -19.59 -19.44 10.06
N CYS A 971 -20.42 -20.25 9.40
CA CYS A 971 -20.22 -20.67 8.02
C CYS A 971 -20.62 -19.56 7.05
N ALA A 972 -19.72 -18.57 6.94
CA ALA A 972 -19.85 -17.37 6.13
C ALA A 972 -19.90 -17.66 4.62
N ALA A 973 -20.54 -16.76 3.87
CA ALA A 973 -20.70 -16.84 2.44
C ALA A 973 -19.36 -16.77 1.69
N MET A 974 -19.28 -17.43 0.53
CA MET A 974 -18.25 -17.17 -0.47
C MET A 974 -18.71 -16.01 -1.34
N GLU A 975 -17.85 -15.02 -1.53
CA GLU A 975 -18.10 -13.86 -2.39
C GLU A 975 -17.07 -13.79 -3.52
N ALA A 976 -17.43 -13.10 -4.59
CA ALA A 976 -16.43 -12.70 -5.57
C ALA A 976 -15.35 -11.86 -4.89
N ARG A 977 -14.09 -12.01 -5.32
CA ARG A 977 -13.00 -11.22 -4.72
C ARG A 977 -13.28 -9.73 -4.82
N LYS A 978 -12.83 -8.97 -3.82
CA LYS A 978 -12.98 -7.50 -3.78
C LYS A 978 -12.45 -6.79 -5.02
N ASP A 979 -11.43 -7.35 -5.67
CA ASP A 979 -10.81 -6.81 -6.89
C ASP A 979 -11.31 -7.48 -8.20
N ALA A 980 -12.34 -8.32 -8.15
CA ALA A 980 -12.88 -9.01 -9.33
C ALA A 980 -13.34 -8.03 -10.42
N GLY A 981 -13.89 -6.87 -10.04
CA GLY A 981 -14.29 -5.83 -10.99
C GLY A 981 -13.13 -5.20 -11.76
N ASP A 982 -11.98 -5.02 -11.12
CA ASP A 982 -10.79 -4.51 -11.80
C ASP A 982 -10.20 -5.57 -12.74
N VAL A 983 -10.16 -6.84 -12.31
CA VAL A 983 -9.75 -7.96 -13.16
C VAL A 983 -10.69 -8.10 -14.37
N ALA A 984 -12.01 -7.98 -14.17
CA ALA A 984 -13.00 -7.99 -15.26
C ALA A 984 -12.72 -6.90 -16.28
N ARG A 985 -12.41 -5.68 -15.82
CA ARG A 985 -12.09 -4.53 -16.67
C ARG A 985 -10.80 -4.75 -17.45
N ILE A 986 -9.76 -5.26 -16.79
CA ILE A 986 -8.46 -5.55 -17.42
C ILE A 986 -8.61 -6.61 -18.51
N LEU A 987 -9.34 -7.71 -18.22
CA LEU A 987 -9.52 -8.82 -19.14
C LEU A 987 -10.63 -8.60 -20.19
N GLY A 988 -11.47 -7.58 -20.00
CA GLY A 988 -12.63 -7.31 -20.84
C GLY A 988 -13.71 -8.40 -20.73
N ILE A 989 -13.92 -8.98 -19.54
CA ILE A 989 -14.95 -10.02 -19.29
C ILE A 989 -16.10 -9.45 -18.46
N SER A 990 -17.27 -10.10 -18.52
CA SER A 990 -18.48 -9.64 -17.82
C SER A 990 -18.60 -10.24 -16.41
N GLN A 991 -19.33 -9.57 -15.53
CA GLN A 991 -19.70 -10.06 -14.20
C GLN A 991 -21.22 -10.25 -14.10
N GLY A 992 -21.63 -11.21 -13.27
CA GLY A 992 -23.02 -11.40 -12.86
C GLY A 992 -23.47 -10.38 -11.82
N ARG A 993 -24.76 -10.41 -11.46
CA ARG A 993 -25.31 -9.58 -10.36
C ARG A 993 -24.79 -9.99 -8.98
N ASP A 994 -24.33 -11.22 -8.88
CA ASP A 994 -23.66 -11.82 -7.72
C ASP A 994 -22.17 -11.42 -7.60
N GLY A 995 -21.65 -10.63 -8.54
CA GLY A 995 -20.27 -10.15 -8.55
C GLY A 995 -19.24 -11.13 -9.13
N PHE A 996 -19.60 -12.41 -9.33
CA PHE A 996 -18.72 -13.40 -9.94
C PHE A 996 -18.57 -13.19 -11.46
N PHE A 997 -17.55 -13.79 -12.07
CA PHE A 997 -17.38 -13.72 -13.53
C PHE A 997 -18.45 -14.51 -14.25
N LEU A 998 -19.02 -13.92 -15.30
CA LEU A 998 -20.12 -14.49 -16.06
C LEU A 998 -19.60 -15.35 -17.21
N GLU A 999 -20.05 -16.61 -17.27
CA GLU A 999 -19.81 -17.48 -18.42
C GLU A 999 -20.60 -17.04 -19.68
N GLU A 1000 -20.16 -17.53 -20.85
CA GLU A 1000 -20.83 -17.30 -22.13
C GLU A 1000 -22.25 -17.87 -22.13
N HIS A 1001 -22.41 -19.08 -21.60
CA HIS A 1001 -23.70 -19.72 -21.40
C HIS A 1001 -23.62 -20.79 -20.31
N PRO A 1002 -24.58 -20.88 -19.36
CA PRO A 1002 -24.55 -21.80 -18.21
C PRO A 1002 -24.45 -23.32 -18.52
N LYS A 1003 -24.50 -23.71 -19.80
CA LYS A 1003 -24.59 -25.12 -20.23
C LYS A 1003 -23.76 -25.40 -21.48
N LEU A 1004 -23.86 -24.53 -22.49
CA LEU A 1004 -23.17 -24.69 -23.77
C LEU A 1004 -21.73 -24.15 -23.75
N GLY A 1005 -21.48 -23.12 -22.92
CA GLY A 1005 -20.16 -22.51 -22.75
C GLY A 1005 -19.89 -22.16 -21.29
N PRO A 1006 -19.99 -23.12 -20.34
CA PRO A 1006 -19.87 -22.83 -18.90
C PRO A 1006 -18.45 -22.44 -18.46
N LEU A 1007 -17.48 -22.60 -19.36
CA LEU A 1007 -16.07 -22.29 -19.15
C LEU A 1007 -15.60 -21.10 -20.00
N SER A 1008 -16.37 -20.74 -21.02
CA SER A 1008 -16.05 -19.64 -21.92
C SER A 1008 -16.56 -18.34 -21.33
N THR A 1009 -15.95 -17.21 -21.68
CA THR A 1009 -16.50 -15.88 -21.40
C THR A 1009 -17.09 -15.26 -22.66
N SER A 1010 -17.70 -14.09 -22.54
CA SER A 1010 -18.08 -13.26 -23.70
C SER A 1010 -16.89 -12.80 -24.54
N THR A 1011 -15.66 -12.90 -24.01
CA THR A 1011 -14.43 -12.57 -24.70
C THR A 1011 -13.72 -13.85 -25.14
N ASP A 1012 -13.70 -14.05 -26.45
CA ASP A 1012 -13.08 -15.20 -27.12
C ASP A 1012 -11.61 -15.40 -26.66
N GLY A 1013 -11.26 -16.63 -26.26
CA GLY A 1013 -9.88 -16.97 -25.84
C GLY A 1013 -9.59 -16.72 -24.35
N ILE A 1014 -10.56 -16.21 -23.59
CA ILE A 1014 -10.50 -16.09 -22.13
C ILE A 1014 -11.52 -17.06 -21.51
N PHE A 1015 -11.03 -17.93 -20.63
CA PHE A 1015 -11.79 -19.00 -19.97
C PHE A 1015 -11.86 -18.81 -18.45
N LEU A 1016 -12.84 -19.44 -17.81
CA LEU A 1016 -13.05 -19.40 -16.36
C LEU A 1016 -12.80 -20.77 -15.73
N ALA A 1017 -12.15 -20.77 -14.56
CA ALA A 1017 -11.94 -21.96 -13.76
C ALA A 1017 -12.06 -21.68 -12.25
N GLY A 1018 -12.89 -22.45 -11.56
CA GLY A 1018 -12.99 -22.45 -10.11
C GLY A 1018 -13.93 -21.41 -9.54
N ALA A 1019 -13.70 -21.07 -8.27
CA ALA A 1019 -14.63 -20.29 -7.46
C ALA A 1019 -14.85 -18.84 -7.95
N CYS A 1020 -14.00 -18.33 -8.84
CA CYS A 1020 -14.19 -16.97 -9.41
C CYS A 1020 -15.42 -16.85 -10.32
N GLN A 1021 -15.99 -17.98 -10.77
CA GLN A 1021 -17.19 -18.03 -11.60
C GLN A 1021 -18.47 -18.28 -10.78
N SER A 1022 -18.36 -18.89 -9.60
CA SER A 1022 -19.47 -19.11 -8.66
C SER A 1022 -18.98 -19.92 -7.45
N PRO A 1023 -19.68 -19.88 -6.30
CA PRO A 1023 -19.38 -20.74 -5.16
C PRO A 1023 -19.41 -22.24 -5.54
N LYS A 1024 -18.36 -22.98 -5.19
CA LYS A 1024 -18.21 -24.41 -5.49
C LYS A 1024 -17.12 -25.05 -4.63
N ASP A 1025 -17.15 -26.38 -4.52
CA ASP A 1025 -16.17 -27.15 -3.77
C ASP A 1025 -14.92 -27.50 -4.62
N ILE A 1026 -13.98 -28.22 -4.00
CA ILE A 1026 -12.70 -28.58 -4.61
C ILE A 1026 -12.87 -29.53 -5.81
N PRO A 1027 -13.66 -30.62 -5.73
CA PRO A 1027 -13.90 -31.50 -6.89
C PRO A 1027 -14.47 -30.76 -8.11
N ASP A 1028 -15.54 -29.96 -7.93
CA ASP A 1028 -16.13 -29.17 -9.01
C ASP A 1028 -15.10 -28.19 -9.60
N THR A 1029 -14.28 -27.59 -8.73
CA THR A 1029 -13.21 -26.66 -9.12
C THR A 1029 -12.13 -27.31 -9.98
N VAL A 1030 -11.66 -28.50 -9.58
CA VAL A 1030 -10.62 -29.26 -10.31
C VAL A 1030 -11.16 -29.73 -11.67
N ALA A 1031 -12.41 -30.19 -11.72
CA ALA A 1031 -13.08 -30.56 -12.97
C ALA A 1031 -13.22 -29.36 -13.93
N GLN A 1032 -13.61 -28.19 -13.40
CA GLN A 1032 -13.72 -26.96 -14.19
C GLN A 1032 -12.36 -26.52 -14.75
N ALA A 1033 -11.31 -26.60 -13.94
CA ALA A 1033 -9.94 -26.28 -14.36
C ALA A 1033 -9.45 -27.17 -15.50
N SER A 1034 -9.66 -28.49 -15.39
CA SER A 1034 -9.31 -29.44 -16.44
C SER A 1034 -10.07 -29.16 -17.74
N GLY A 1035 -11.35 -28.79 -17.64
CA GLY A 1035 -12.15 -28.37 -18.79
C GLY A 1035 -11.65 -27.07 -19.44
N ALA A 1036 -11.22 -26.09 -18.65
CA ALA A 1036 -10.69 -24.82 -19.14
C ALA A 1036 -9.32 -25.01 -19.82
N ALA A 1037 -8.49 -25.90 -19.26
CA ALA A 1037 -7.25 -26.36 -19.88
C ALA A 1037 -7.53 -27.02 -21.23
N ALA A 1038 -8.51 -27.94 -21.31
CA ALA A 1038 -8.89 -28.58 -22.57
C ALA A 1038 -9.38 -27.58 -23.64
N LYS A 1039 -10.13 -26.53 -23.25
CA LYS A 1039 -10.55 -25.46 -24.16
C LYS A 1039 -9.36 -24.65 -24.68
N SER A 1040 -8.42 -24.30 -23.81
CA SER A 1040 -7.18 -23.60 -24.17
C SER A 1040 -6.30 -24.45 -25.09
N LEU A 1041 -6.11 -25.72 -24.75
CA LEU A 1041 -5.35 -26.68 -25.56
C LEU A 1041 -5.98 -26.88 -26.94
N SER A 1042 -7.31 -26.94 -27.04
CA SER A 1042 -8.00 -27.01 -28.33
C SER A 1042 -7.68 -25.80 -29.21
N LEU A 1043 -7.60 -24.61 -28.60
CA LEU A 1043 -7.23 -23.38 -29.30
C LEU A 1043 -5.79 -23.42 -29.81
N ALA A 1044 -4.85 -23.76 -28.93
CA ALA A 1044 -3.43 -23.86 -29.24
C ALA A 1044 -3.15 -24.93 -30.32
N THR A 1045 -3.79 -26.10 -30.20
CA THR A 1045 -3.61 -27.23 -31.13
C THR A 1045 -4.16 -26.92 -32.53
N ARG A 1046 -5.26 -26.17 -32.64
CA ARG A 1046 -5.77 -25.71 -33.94
C ARG A 1046 -4.75 -24.83 -34.67
N GLY A 1047 -3.90 -24.11 -33.93
CA GLY A 1047 -2.84 -23.24 -34.46
C GLY A 1047 -3.34 -22.01 -35.23
N LYS A 1048 -4.65 -21.93 -35.50
CA LYS A 1048 -5.30 -20.81 -36.18
C LYS A 1048 -6.72 -20.60 -35.66
N VAL A 1049 -7.18 -19.35 -35.73
CA VAL A 1049 -8.56 -18.96 -35.38
C VAL A 1049 -9.14 -18.00 -36.40
N GLU A 1050 -10.44 -18.09 -36.63
CA GLU A 1050 -11.19 -17.12 -37.42
C GLU A 1050 -11.49 -15.87 -36.58
N ILE A 1051 -11.14 -14.70 -37.09
CA ILE A 1051 -11.54 -13.41 -36.49
C ILE A 1051 -12.79 -12.89 -37.23
N PRO A 1052 -13.78 -12.35 -36.51
CA PRO A 1052 -14.93 -11.70 -37.13
C PRO A 1052 -14.52 -10.57 -38.08
N SER A 1053 -15.09 -10.56 -39.28
CA SER A 1053 -14.84 -9.51 -40.28
C SER A 1053 -15.74 -8.29 -40.16
N THR A 1054 -16.52 -8.22 -39.07
CA THR A 1054 -17.37 -7.09 -38.66
C THR A 1054 -16.53 -6.00 -37.99
N ILE A 1055 -15.44 -5.60 -38.63
CA ILE A 1055 -14.50 -4.59 -38.13
C ILE A 1055 -14.81 -3.21 -38.71
N SER A 1056 -14.26 -2.18 -38.08
CA SER A 1056 -14.27 -0.82 -38.64
C SER A 1056 -13.41 -0.74 -39.91
N ARG A 1057 -13.87 0.03 -40.88
CA ARG A 1057 -13.12 0.48 -42.05
C ARG A 1057 -13.23 2.00 -42.11
N ILE A 1058 -12.12 2.67 -42.39
CA ILE A 1058 -12.10 4.10 -42.70
C ILE A 1058 -11.94 4.24 -44.20
N ASP A 1059 -12.89 4.91 -44.84
CA ASP A 1059 -12.82 5.21 -46.26
C ASP A 1059 -11.81 6.35 -46.51
N PRO A 1060 -10.69 6.10 -47.21
CA PRO A 1060 -9.67 7.11 -47.43
C PRO A 1060 -10.17 8.28 -48.28
N GLU A 1061 -11.20 8.11 -49.11
CA GLU A 1061 -11.74 9.18 -49.97
C GLU A 1061 -12.62 10.16 -49.18
N LEU A 1062 -13.21 9.71 -48.07
CA LEU A 1062 -14.06 10.53 -47.19
C LEU A 1062 -13.32 11.01 -45.92
N CYS A 1063 -12.17 10.44 -45.61
CA CYS A 1063 -11.44 10.75 -44.40
C CYS A 1063 -10.79 12.14 -44.51
N ALA A 1064 -11.24 13.07 -43.66
CA ALA A 1064 -10.66 14.41 -43.58
C ALA A 1064 -9.38 14.48 -42.71
N GLY A 1065 -8.84 13.34 -42.28
CA GLY A 1065 -7.61 13.28 -41.48
C GLY A 1065 -7.70 13.90 -40.07
N CYS A 1066 -8.90 14.08 -39.50
CA CYS A 1066 -9.10 14.81 -38.24
C CYS A 1066 -8.59 14.10 -36.96
N ARG A 1067 -8.14 12.84 -37.06
CA ARG A 1067 -7.58 12.01 -35.98
C ARG A 1067 -8.51 11.71 -34.79
N THR A 1068 -9.74 12.20 -34.78
CA THR A 1068 -10.73 11.97 -33.70
C THR A 1068 -10.94 10.48 -33.39
N CYS A 1069 -10.94 9.63 -34.42
CA CYS A 1069 -11.16 8.19 -34.26
C CYS A 1069 -10.06 7.48 -33.45
N ILE A 1070 -8.85 8.03 -33.38
CA ILE A 1070 -7.70 7.40 -32.71
C ILE A 1070 -7.95 7.36 -31.20
N GLY A 1071 -8.29 8.50 -30.58
CA GLY A 1071 -8.59 8.58 -29.15
C GLY A 1071 -9.88 7.86 -28.74
N LEU A 1072 -10.79 7.60 -29.69
CA LEU A 1072 -12.03 6.87 -29.45
C LEU A 1072 -11.86 5.34 -29.47
N CYS A 1073 -10.73 4.81 -29.92
CA CYS A 1073 -10.52 3.38 -30.04
C CYS A 1073 -9.95 2.80 -28.73
N PRO A 1074 -10.70 1.99 -27.97
CA PRO A 1074 -10.19 1.41 -26.72
C PRO A 1074 -9.14 0.31 -26.94
N TYR A 1075 -8.96 -0.12 -28.19
CA TYR A 1075 -8.04 -1.21 -28.58
C TYR A 1075 -6.82 -0.72 -29.35
N THR A 1076 -6.62 0.62 -29.43
CA THR A 1076 -5.53 1.24 -30.21
C THR A 1076 -5.43 0.70 -31.64
N ALA A 1077 -6.58 0.36 -32.24
CA ALA A 1077 -6.64 -0.29 -33.54
C ALA A 1077 -6.61 0.70 -34.71
N ILE A 1078 -6.39 1.99 -34.47
CA ILE A 1078 -6.46 3.04 -35.49
C ILE A 1078 -5.22 3.91 -35.40
N ASP A 1079 -4.47 3.97 -36.49
CA ASP A 1079 -3.28 4.80 -36.65
C ASP A 1079 -3.52 5.90 -37.69
N PHE A 1080 -2.64 6.91 -37.71
CA PHE A 1080 -2.63 7.95 -38.73
C PHE A 1080 -1.54 7.66 -39.78
N ASP A 1081 -1.94 7.53 -41.04
CA ASP A 1081 -0.99 7.44 -42.15
C ASP A 1081 -0.60 8.86 -42.59
N GLU A 1082 0.54 9.34 -42.10
CA GLU A 1082 1.07 10.68 -42.39
C GLU A 1082 1.32 10.91 -43.89
N ARG A 1083 1.58 9.86 -44.68
CA ARG A 1083 1.81 10.00 -46.13
C ARG A 1083 0.52 10.22 -46.89
N ARG A 1084 -0.56 9.56 -46.47
CA ARG A 1084 -1.87 9.64 -47.12
C ARG A 1084 -2.78 10.70 -46.52
N GLY A 1085 -2.44 11.24 -45.34
CA GLY A 1085 -3.26 12.22 -44.62
C GLY A 1085 -4.57 11.64 -44.06
N VAL A 1086 -4.66 10.32 -43.88
CA VAL A 1086 -5.89 9.62 -43.47
C VAL A 1086 -5.63 8.67 -42.32
N SER A 1087 -6.68 8.39 -41.53
CA SER A 1087 -6.61 7.36 -40.48
C SER A 1087 -6.86 5.96 -41.07
N VAL A 1088 -6.14 4.96 -40.57
CA VAL A 1088 -6.17 3.58 -41.06
C VAL A 1088 -6.45 2.63 -39.89
N VAL A 1089 -7.32 1.66 -40.11
CA VAL A 1089 -7.67 0.65 -39.10
C VAL A 1089 -6.74 -0.55 -39.22
N ASN A 1090 -6.04 -0.89 -38.14
CA ASN A 1090 -5.42 -2.19 -37.95
C ASN A 1090 -6.52 -3.24 -37.75
N ALA A 1091 -6.77 -3.99 -38.82
CA ALA A 1091 -7.84 -4.97 -38.87
C ALA A 1091 -7.65 -6.17 -37.92
N ALA A 1092 -6.43 -6.42 -37.43
CA ALA A 1092 -6.17 -7.48 -36.45
C ALA A 1092 -6.64 -7.06 -35.05
N LEU A 1093 -6.46 -5.79 -34.69
CA LEU A 1093 -6.80 -5.24 -33.38
C LEU A 1093 -8.27 -4.81 -33.28
N CYS A 1094 -8.90 -4.46 -34.40
CA CYS A 1094 -10.26 -3.91 -34.39
C CYS A 1094 -11.29 -4.97 -33.98
N LYS A 1095 -12.02 -4.69 -32.89
CA LYS A 1095 -13.13 -5.54 -32.40
C LYS A 1095 -14.51 -5.16 -32.94
N GLY A 1096 -14.59 -4.15 -33.82
CA GLY A 1096 -15.87 -3.73 -34.40
C GLY A 1096 -16.85 -3.05 -33.45
N CYS A 1097 -16.38 -2.46 -32.33
CA CYS A 1097 -17.26 -1.82 -31.34
C CYS A 1097 -18.06 -0.62 -31.87
N GLY A 1098 -17.62 -0.02 -32.98
CA GLY A 1098 -18.32 1.09 -33.63
C GLY A 1098 -18.11 2.48 -33.02
N SER A 1099 -17.37 2.63 -31.93
CA SER A 1099 -17.10 3.95 -31.30
C SER A 1099 -16.50 4.97 -32.29
N CYS A 1100 -15.53 4.53 -33.08
CA CYS A 1100 -14.93 5.38 -34.12
C CYS A 1100 -15.91 5.72 -35.26
N ALA A 1101 -16.84 4.81 -35.60
CA ALA A 1101 -17.84 5.06 -36.63
C ALA A 1101 -18.90 6.04 -36.16
N ALA A 1102 -19.35 5.93 -34.92
CA ALA A 1102 -20.30 6.85 -34.29
C ALA A 1102 -19.73 8.28 -34.14
N GLY A 1103 -18.44 8.39 -33.79
CA GLY A 1103 -17.76 9.68 -33.59
C GLY A 1103 -17.13 10.31 -34.84
N CYS A 1104 -17.22 9.67 -36.01
CA CYS A 1104 -16.57 10.17 -37.23
C CYS A 1104 -17.38 11.29 -37.89
N PRO A 1105 -16.91 12.55 -37.89
CA PRO A 1105 -17.70 13.68 -38.39
C PRO A 1105 -17.91 13.62 -39.91
N SER A 1106 -16.95 13.08 -40.67
CA SER A 1106 -17.10 12.94 -42.13
C SER A 1106 -17.85 11.67 -42.56
N GLY A 1107 -18.24 10.80 -41.62
CA GLY A 1107 -18.84 9.50 -41.93
C GLY A 1107 -17.92 8.49 -42.62
N ALA A 1108 -16.61 8.79 -42.73
CA ALA A 1108 -15.61 7.93 -43.34
C ALA A 1108 -15.41 6.61 -42.58
N ALA A 1109 -15.46 6.63 -41.24
CA ALA A 1109 -15.39 5.44 -40.43
C ALA A 1109 -16.76 4.74 -40.38
N GLN A 1110 -16.81 3.47 -40.79
CA GLN A 1110 -18.01 2.63 -40.70
C GLN A 1110 -17.64 1.22 -40.24
N VAL A 1111 -18.56 0.54 -39.57
CA VAL A 1111 -18.38 -0.88 -39.19
C VAL A 1111 -18.95 -1.78 -40.27
N ARG A 1112 -18.17 -2.74 -40.75
CA ARG A 1112 -18.66 -3.77 -41.67
C ARG A 1112 -19.78 -4.55 -41.00
N HIS A 1113 -20.87 -4.83 -41.73
CA HIS A 1113 -22.10 -5.48 -41.24
C HIS A 1113 -23.00 -4.61 -40.32
N PHE A 1114 -22.55 -3.40 -39.97
CA PHE A 1114 -23.32 -2.40 -39.21
C PHE A 1114 -23.17 -1.00 -39.84
N ARG A 1115 -23.17 -0.94 -41.18
CA ARG A 1115 -23.08 0.33 -41.91
C ARG A 1115 -24.34 1.15 -41.73
N LYS A 1116 -24.22 2.47 -41.90
CA LYS A 1116 -25.34 3.41 -41.80
C LYS A 1116 -26.57 2.92 -42.58
N ARG A 1117 -26.41 2.55 -43.86
CA ARG A 1117 -27.51 2.06 -44.70
C ARG A 1117 -28.21 0.81 -44.14
N GLN A 1118 -27.46 -0.12 -43.54
CA GLN A 1118 -27.99 -1.36 -42.96
C GLN A 1118 -28.81 -1.06 -41.69
N ILE A 1119 -28.28 -0.22 -40.80
CA ILE A 1119 -28.98 0.17 -39.56
C ILE A 1119 -30.23 0.99 -39.87
N PHE A 1120 -30.14 1.97 -40.77
CA PHE A 1120 -31.31 2.75 -41.16
C PHE A 1120 -32.38 1.90 -41.85
N ALA A 1121 -31.99 0.90 -42.65
CA ALA A 1121 -32.96 -0.04 -43.23
C ALA A 1121 -33.68 -0.85 -42.15
N GLU A 1122 -32.98 -1.31 -41.11
CA GLU A 1122 -33.60 -1.96 -39.95
C GLU A 1122 -34.60 -1.02 -39.26
N CYS A 1123 -34.20 0.24 -39.00
CA CYS A 1123 -35.08 1.25 -38.41
C CYS A 1123 -36.30 1.55 -39.29
N HIS A 1124 -36.15 1.64 -40.61
CA HIS A 1124 -37.27 1.83 -41.52
C HIS A 1124 -38.24 0.65 -41.46
N GLY A 1125 -37.73 -0.59 -41.45
CA GLY A 1125 -38.58 -1.77 -41.27
C GLY A 1125 -39.35 -1.76 -39.94
N ILE A 1126 -38.73 -1.26 -38.85
CA ILE A 1126 -39.44 -1.06 -37.58
C ILE A 1126 -40.56 -0.01 -37.74
N LEU A 1127 -40.23 1.16 -38.31
CA LEU A 1127 -41.18 2.27 -38.47
C LEU A 1127 -42.35 1.91 -39.38
N ASP A 1128 -42.11 1.17 -40.46
CA ASP A 1128 -43.16 0.75 -41.38
C ASP A 1128 -44.08 -0.29 -40.74
N GLY A 1129 -43.51 -1.20 -39.93
CA GLY A 1129 -44.29 -2.10 -39.09
C GLY A 1129 -45.19 -1.38 -38.09
N LEU A 1130 -44.71 -0.28 -37.48
CA LEU A 1130 -45.50 0.54 -36.55
C LEU A 1130 -46.60 1.36 -37.26
N LYS A 1131 -46.34 1.86 -38.48
CA LYS A 1131 -47.31 2.64 -39.27
C LYS A 1131 -48.52 1.83 -39.71
N GLY A 1132 -48.40 0.50 -39.77
CA GLY A 1132 -49.51 -0.41 -40.05
C GLY A 1132 -50.71 -0.28 -39.10
N GLU A 1133 -50.56 0.38 -37.94
CA GLU A 1133 -51.63 0.66 -36.97
C GLU A 1133 -52.21 2.09 -37.03
N ALA A 1134 -51.65 3.04 -37.78
CA ALA A 1134 -52.09 4.44 -37.72
C ALA A 1134 -53.47 4.75 -38.36
N TYR A 1135 -54.23 3.73 -38.78
CA TYR A 1135 -55.59 3.88 -39.34
C TYR A 1135 -56.57 2.82 -38.78
N GLY A 1136 -56.65 2.70 -37.45
CA GLY A 1136 -57.52 1.68 -36.85
C GLY A 1136 -57.93 1.91 -35.39
N CYS A 1137 -58.21 3.14 -34.96
CA CYS A 1137 -59.02 3.42 -33.77
C CYS A 1137 -59.68 4.81 -33.90
N VAL A 1138 -61.01 4.82 -33.98
CA VAL A 1138 -61.89 5.93 -33.61
C VAL A 1138 -62.12 5.88 -32.11
#